data_AF-A0A5J4UI02-F1
#
_entry.id   AF-A0A5J4UI02-F1
#
_cell.length_a   1.000
_cell.length_b   1.000
_cell.length_c   1.000
_cell.angle_alpha   90.00
_cell.angle_beta   90.00
_cell.angle_gamma   90.00
#
_symmetry.space_group_name_H-M   'P 1'
#
loop_
_entity.id
_entity.type
_entity.pdbx_description
1 polymer ?
#
loop_
_entity_poly.entity_id
_entity_poly.type
_entity_poly.pdbx_seq_one_letter_code
_entity_poly.pdbx_strand_id
1 'polypeptide(L)'
;MEEQINKYFGKAANKEDNVVRNSFQNSALVPLSVASTIKSKKGLKSIYFDIRSNVYLSVAGEKILTQNFIQQWLEALFEEALQINQDNMYDVPDVPYDIAVPVLGFNSAHFDMIFVLPYLTSSKWHITNYLGDFSHIKRVEVRHKITGVKIQFLDAELFVTKMKLKDFVKDFGKKSNKRSDTNGVVSGKAITKGIFPYTTFNTTNYEEVLNITEPFEQKEFFNELTQQKLSNSDYTDYLLDQLIIIVNKNGKVTDTFKKFNNRWDYLQYYNELDTQIMIEPIDNLIKMNFNNDLDMFNYLSMASCANGTKYKMYCDDLDLNSRYTNKDDSALIQFTPFVLTQEHWNKKVANYNMQDTKAGRDIKDNVKEDDFEYFRDIVYKGQCWFCEVRFTNKNPPTLDRIDSSLGHSKNNMQLACSWCNVKRGNRDPYITKGLIQLKRYYLAKGLPMPLTDEESYHKLRPNITGGLANAFHRYNVKDETHINKLKFEGQYVVSYDLDYIMTHICGYDFNSLYPSIMSGIPHDFIKYTGKRIYMPGYELDRIECETDSQKLFGLKIINNPLRFSNKQSEIDRVTVFVAEVKGHIDYKYINDYINCPPIIRKYKYKTLESVIGDFMHQHMKDNSLKTGGEENKLTVLLSTMGKYM
;
A
#
# COMPACT_ATOMS: atom_id res chain seq x y z
N MET A 1 -13.80 25.46 7.26
CA MET A 1 -14.82 26.12 8.11
C MET A 1 -15.82 25.08 8.54
N GLU A 2 -16.38 25.21 9.73
CA GLU A 2 -17.50 24.39 10.19
C GLU A 2 -18.84 25.03 9.80
N GLU A 3 -19.78 24.24 9.32
CA GLU A 3 -21.17 24.59 9.06
C GLU A 3 -22.05 23.76 10.00
N GLN A 4 -22.85 24.42 10.83
CA GLN A 4 -23.73 23.73 11.77
C GLN A 4 -25.05 23.34 11.09
N ILE A 5 -25.26 22.04 10.89
CA ILE A 5 -26.50 21.47 10.37
C ILE A 5 -27.35 20.99 11.55
N ASN A 6 -28.34 21.79 11.93
CA ASN A 6 -29.36 21.37 12.90
C ASN A 6 -30.43 20.53 12.19
N LYS A 7 -30.43 19.21 12.40
CA LYS A 7 -31.55 18.33 11.98
C LYS A 7 -32.46 18.04 13.17
N TYR A 8 -33.70 18.52 13.09
CA TYR A 8 -34.77 18.15 14.02
C TYR A 8 -35.55 16.96 13.45
N PHE A 9 -35.61 15.85 14.19
CA PHE A 9 -36.53 14.75 13.89
C PHE A 9 -37.79 14.90 14.74
N GLY A 10 -38.95 15.14 14.09
CA GLY A 10 -40.26 15.22 14.75
C GLY A 10 -41.32 15.93 13.90
N LYS A 11 -42.61 15.60 14.13
CA LYS A 11 -43.78 16.25 13.48
C LYS A 11 -43.87 17.73 13.89
N ALA A 12 -44.33 18.59 12.97
CA ALA A 12 -44.65 19.99 13.27
C ALA A 12 -45.70 20.07 14.41
N ALA A 13 -45.46 20.91 15.41
CA ALA A 13 -46.24 20.94 16.65
C ALA A 13 -47.44 21.90 16.60
N ASN A 14 -48.59 21.43 17.11
CA ASN A 14 -49.57 22.27 17.79
C ASN A 14 -48.99 22.72 19.15
N LYS A 15 -49.38 23.92 19.61
CA LYS A 15 -48.75 24.67 20.72
C LYS A 15 -48.81 24.05 22.13
N GLU A 16 -49.24 22.80 22.31
CA GLU A 16 -49.54 22.24 23.64
C GLU A 16 -48.70 21.02 24.09
N ASP A 17 -47.78 20.49 23.27
CA ASP A 17 -46.98 19.31 23.66
C ASP A 17 -45.51 19.63 24.02
N ASN A 18 -45.17 19.45 25.30
CA ASN A 18 -43.80 19.53 25.87
C ASN A 18 -43.03 18.21 25.71
N VAL A 19 -42.89 17.68 24.49
CA VAL A 19 -42.03 16.49 24.25
C VAL A 19 -40.60 16.92 23.95
N VAL A 20 -39.65 16.36 24.71
CA VAL A 20 -38.19 16.53 24.57
C VAL A 20 -37.78 16.23 23.12
N ARG A 21 -37.20 17.23 22.44
CA ARG A 21 -36.60 17.06 21.11
C ARG A 21 -35.20 16.46 21.25
N ASN A 22 -34.96 15.31 20.62
CA ASN A 22 -33.58 14.86 20.38
C ASN A 22 -33.04 15.66 19.18
N SER A 23 -32.32 16.75 19.44
CA SER A 23 -31.50 17.44 18.43
C SER A 23 -30.11 16.80 18.39
N PHE A 24 -29.70 16.33 17.22
CA PHE A 24 -28.29 16.06 16.94
C PHE A 24 -27.75 17.18 16.06
N GLN A 25 -26.67 17.81 16.51
CA GLN A 25 -25.95 18.82 15.75
C GLN A 25 -24.95 18.09 14.84
N ASN A 26 -25.19 18.10 13.53
CA ASN A 26 -24.21 17.60 12.56
C ASN A 26 -23.37 18.79 12.10
N SER A 27 -22.06 18.74 12.27
CA SER A 27 -21.14 19.71 11.70
C SER A 27 -20.68 19.24 10.32
N ALA A 28 -20.88 20.04 9.27
CA ALA A 28 -20.28 19.82 7.95
C ALA A 28 -19.05 20.72 7.80
N LEU A 29 -18.00 20.23 7.12
CA LEU A 29 -16.83 21.04 6.82
C LEU A 29 -16.95 21.64 5.42
N VAL A 30 -16.59 22.91 5.28
CA VAL A 30 -16.59 23.67 4.02
C VAL A 30 -15.18 24.22 3.77
N PRO A 31 -14.61 24.04 2.57
CA PRO A 31 -13.27 24.52 2.26
C PRO A 31 -13.26 26.06 2.16
N LEU A 32 -12.29 26.69 2.81
CA LEU A 32 -12.13 28.16 2.81
C LEU A 32 -11.02 28.62 1.85
N SER A 33 -9.93 27.86 1.82
CA SER A 33 -8.71 28.21 1.09
C SER A 33 -7.90 26.95 0.81
N VAL A 34 -7.03 27.02 -0.19
CA VAL A 34 -6.08 25.97 -0.57
C VAL A 34 -4.75 26.60 -0.92
N ALA A 35 -3.66 25.98 -0.48
CA ALA A 35 -2.31 26.38 -0.82
C ALA A 35 -1.53 25.18 -1.36
N SER A 36 -0.52 25.44 -2.18
CA SER A 36 0.45 24.44 -2.61
C SER A 36 1.80 25.07 -2.82
N THR A 37 2.87 24.36 -2.47
CA THR A 37 4.24 24.75 -2.81
C THR A 37 4.78 23.80 -3.87
N ILE A 38 5.08 24.37 -5.02
CA ILE A 38 5.63 23.70 -6.19
C ILE A 38 7.14 23.76 -6.12
N LYS A 39 7.78 22.60 -6.28
CA LYS A 39 9.23 22.48 -6.43
C LYS A 39 9.55 22.09 -7.88
N SER A 40 10.17 23.02 -8.61
CA SER A 40 10.63 22.85 -9.99
C SER A 40 12.15 23.05 -10.09
N LYS A 41 12.75 22.85 -11.27
CA LYS A 41 14.16 23.22 -11.50
C LYS A 41 14.42 24.72 -11.32
N LYS A 42 13.39 25.57 -11.49
CA LYS A 42 13.47 27.04 -11.32
C LYS A 42 13.47 27.47 -9.84
N GLY A 43 13.11 26.58 -8.91
CA GLY A 43 13.04 26.85 -7.49
C GLY A 43 11.67 26.53 -6.88
N LEU A 44 11.40 27.10 -5.70
CA LEU A 44 10.13 26.97 -4.99
C LEU A 44 9.18 28.09 -5.37
N LYS A 45 7.93 27.74 -5.65
CA LYS A 45 6.84 28.68 -5.91
C LYS A 45 5.62 28.25 -5.10
N SER A 46 5.03 29.16 -4.33
CA SER A 46 3.76 28.89 -3.66
C SER A 46 2.60 29.49 -4.46
N ILE A 47 1.48 28.77 -4.50
CA ILE A 47 0.21 29.23 -5.04
C ILE A 47 -0.85 29.14 -3.94
N TYR A 48 -1.77 30.10 -3.91
CA TYR A 48 -2.82 30.20 -2.91
C TYR A 48 -4.10 30.68 -3.57
N PHE A 49 -5.21 30.05 -3.20
CA PHE A 49 -6.56 30.43 -3.62
C PHE A 49 -7.50 30.34 -2.43
N ASP A 50 -8.49 31.22 -2.37
CA ASP A 50 -9.52 31.17 -1.34
C ASP A 50 -10.90 31.54 -1.88
N ILE A 51 -11.90 31.53 -1.00
CA ILE A 51 -13.29 31.83 -1.36
C ILE A 51 -13.46 33.19 -2.06
N ARG A 52 -12.56 34.17 -1.83
CA ARG A 52 -12.59 35.48 -2.50
C ARG A 52 -12.16 35.39 -3.96
N SER A 53 -11.48 34.30 -4.35
CA SER A 53 -11.14 34.01 -5.75
C SER A 53 -12.32 33.45 -6.55
N ASN A 54 -13.43 33.06 -5.92
CA ASN A 54 -14.59 32.52 -6.63
C ASN A 54 -15.16 33.53 -7.64
N VAL A 55 -15.47 33.04 -8.84
CA VAL A 55 -16.08 33.85 -9.90
C VAL A 55 -17.59 33.63 -9.87
N TYR A 56 -18.34 34.73 -9.82
CA TYR A 56 -19.80 34.73 -9.82
C TYR A 56 -20.33 35.50 -11.03
N LEU A 57 -21.43 35.01 -11.60
CA LEU A 57 -22.25 35.73 -12.57
C LEU A 57 -23.52 36.22 -11.87
N SER A 58 -23.82 37.50 -12.02
CA SER A 58 -25.06 38.09 -11.52
C SER A 58 -26.11 38.06 -12.63
N VAL A 59 -27.16 37.27 -12.45
CA VAL A 59 -28.30 37.22 -13.39
C VAL A 59 -29.58 37.49 -12.60
N ALA A 60 -30.31 38.55 -12.97
CA ALA A 60 -31.59 38.94 -12.34
C ALA A 60 -31.54 39.11 -10.80
N GLY A 61 -30.39 39.50 -10.25
CA GLY A 61 -30.21 39.69 -8.80
C GLY A 61 -29.72 38.45 -8.04
N GLU A 62 -29.64 37.28 -8.68
CA GLU A 62 -29.04 36.07 -8.11
C GLU A 62 -27.56 35.96 -8.49
N LYS A 63 -26.70 35.63 -7.51
CA LYS A 63 -25.28 35.32 -7.73
C LYS A 63 -25.12 33.83 -7.97
N ILE A 64 -24.74 33.46 -9.19
CA ILE A 64 -24.48 32.08 -9.58
C ILE A 64 -22.97 31.86 -9.60
N LEU A 65 -22.47 30.88 -8.85
CA LEU A 65 -21.05 30.50 -8.87
C LEU A 65 -20.72 29.84 -10.22
N THR A 66 -19.77 30.41 -10.96
CA THR A 66 -19.37 29.90 -12.29
C THR A 66 -17.98 29.30 -12.32
N GLN A 67 -17.10 29.71 -11.41
CA GLN A 67 -15.80 29.05 -11.23
C GLN A 67 -15.40 29.04 -9.76
N ASN A 68 -15.24 27.85 -9.19
CA ASN A 68 -14.80 27.67 -7.82
C ASN A 68 -13.27 27.81 -7.69
N PHE A 69 -12.78 28.34 -6.57
CA PHE A 69 -11.36 28.51 -6.29
C PHE A 69 -10.56 27.19 -6.32
N ILE A 70 -11.16 26.04 -5.96
CA ILE A 70 -10.54 24.72 -6.09
C ILE A 70 -10.33 24.36 -7.56
N GLN A 71 -11.27 24.71 -8.44
CA GLN A 71 -11.11 24.50 -9.87
C GLN A 71 -9.97 25.36 -10.42
N GLN A 72 -9.87 26.63 -10.01
CA GLN A 72 -8.77 27.52 -10.40
C GLN A 72 -7.41 27.00 -9.89
N TRP A 73 -7.36 26.50 -8.66
CA TRP A 73 -6.18 25.84 -8.11
C TRP A 73 -5.76 24.61 -8.93
N LEU A 74 -6.71 23.75 -9.33
CA LEU A 74 -6.42 22.61 -10.20
C LEU A 74 -5.89 23.03 -11.57
N GLU A 75 -6.41 24.11 -12.15
CA GLU A 75 -5.89 24.67 -13.41
C GLU A 75 -4.42 25.08 -13.25
N ALA A 76 -4.11 25.85 -12.19
CA ALA A 76 -2.74 26.23 -11.87
C ALA A 76 -1.83 25.02 -11.61
N LEU A 77 -2.32 23.99 -10.91
CA LEU A 77 -1.55 22.76 -10.69
C LEU A 77 -1.21 22.03 -11.98
N PHE A 78 -2.13 21.95 -12.95
CA PHE A 78 -1.85 21.30 -14.23
C PHE A 78 -0.84 22.07 -15.08
N GLU A 79 -0.84 23.40 -15.01
CA GLU A 79 0.17 24.24 -15.66
C GLU A 79 1.57 24.00 -15.07
N GLU A 80 1.67 23.97 -13.74
CA GLU A 80 2.93 23.68 -13.04
C GLU A 80 3.40 22.22 -13.29
N ALA A 81 2.47 21.26 -13.32
CA ALA A 81 2.78 19.87 -13.63
C ALA A 81 3.34 19.69 -15.05
N LEU A 82 2.87 20.48 -16.02
CA LEU A 82 3.42 20.49 -17.37
C LEU A 82 4.90 20.91 -17.36
N GLN A 83 5.23 21.98 -16.62
CA GLN A 83 6.61 22.43 -16.45
C GLN A 83 7.47 21.38 -15.74
N ILE A 84 6.96 20.73 -14.69
CA ILE A 84 7.70 19.66 -13.98
C ILE A 84 7.97 18.47 -14.90
N ASN A 85 7.01 18.08 -15.73
CA ASN A 85 7.23 17.00 -16.70
C ASN A 85 8.31 17.36 -17.72
N GLN A 86 8.32 18.60 -18.22
CA GLN A 86 9.39 19.10 -19.10
C GLN A 86 10.75 19.10 -18.40
N ASP A 87 10.79 19.53 -17.13
CA ASP A 87 11.99 19.52 -16.31
C ASP A 87 12.54 18.10 -16.13
N ASN A 88 11.68 17.08 -16.07
CA ASN A 88 12.07 15.69 -15.78
C ASN A 88 12.22 14.79 -17.01
N MET A 89 12.07 15.31 -18.24
CA MET A 89 12.27 14.51 -19.44
C MET A 89 13.69 13.91 -19.48
N TYR A 90 13.78 12.66 -19.93
CA TYR A 90 15.07 12.00 -20.15
C TYR A 90 15.83 12.69 -21.29
N ASP A 91 17.16 12.69 -21.22
CA ASP A 91 18.01 13.23 -22.28
C ASP A 91 17.89 12.43 -23.60
N VAL A 92 17.34 11.23 -23.54
CA VAL A 92 17.13 10.33 -24.69
C VAL A 92 15.75 10.63 -25.32
N PRO A 93 15.70 11.19 -26.55
CA PRO A 93 14.45 11.66 -27.15
C PRO A 93 13.37 10.58 -27.33
N ASP A 94 13.79 9.32 -27.50
CA ASP A 94 12.90 8.20 -27.80
C ASP A 94 12.32 7.51 -26.54
N VAL A 95 12.74 7.93 -25.33
CA VAL A 95 12.22 7.37 -24.08
C VAL A 95 11.10 8.28 -23.56
N PRO A 96 9.83 7.87 -23.67
CA PRO A 96 8.72 8.69 -23.21
C PRO A 96 8.76 8.84 -21.68
N TYR A 97 8.68 10.09 -21.21
CA TYR A 97 8.46 10.40 -19.80
C TYR A 97 6.95 10.48 -19.53
N ASP A 98 6.37 9.41 -18.98
CA ASP A 98 4.93 9.31 -18.64
C ASP A 98 4.69 9.04 -17.15
N ILE A 99 5.49 9.69 -16.30
CA ILE A 99 5.36 9.60 -14.83
C ILE A 99 4.40 10.71 -14.37
N ALA A 100 3.47 10.35 -13.48
CA ALA A 100 2.54 11.32 -12.90
C ALA A 100 3.24 12.21 -11.86
N VAL A 101 3.00 13.53 -11.93
CA VAL A 101 3.56 14.48 -10.97
C VAL A 101 2.88 14.29 -9.61
N PRO A 102 3.64 14.01 -8.52
CA PRO A 102 3.06 13.81 -7.20
C PRO A 102 2.57 15.12 -6.59
N VAL A 103 1.32 15.11 -6.10
CA VAL A 103 0.70 16.18 -5.30
C VAL A 103 0.45 15.61 -3.91
N LEU A 104 1.18 16.15 -2.93
CA LEU A 104 1.21 15.59 -1.57
C LEU A 104 0.47 16.50 -0.61
N GLY A 105 -0.44 15.91 0.16
CA GLY A 105 -0.94 16.50 1.40
C GLY A 105 -0.47 15.68 2.61
N PHE A 106 -0.75 16.15 3.82
CA PHE A 106 -0.36 15.48 5.06
C PHE A 106 -1.59 15.11 5.87
N ASN A 107 -1.87 13.82 6.02
CA ASN A 107 -3.16 13.32 6.50
C ASN A 107 -4.32 13.81 5.62
N SER A 108 -4.05 14.02 4.32
CA SER A 108 -4.98 14.59 3.35
C SER A 108 -5.98 13.58 2.81
N ALA A 109 -5.65 12.28 2.88
CA ALA A 109 -6.51 11.20 2.42
C ALA A 109 -7.87 11.19 3.11
N HIS A 110 -7.90 11.53 4.40
CA HIS A 110 -9.11 11.54 5.22
C HIS A 110 -9.83 12.90 5.24
N PHE A 111 -9.08 14.00 5.14
CA PHE A 111 -9.62 15.35 5.36
C PHE A 111 -9.74 16.14 4.06
N ASP A 112 -8.63 16.39 3.37
CA ASP A 112 -8.60 17.34 2.26
C ASP A 112 -9.22 16.77 0.98
N MET A 113 -8.96 15.49 0.69
CA MET A 113 -9.36 14.85 -0.55
C MET A 113 -10.89 14.81 -0.73
N ILE A 114 -11.66 14.81 0.35
CA ILE A 114 -13.12 14.84 0.29
C ILE A 114 -13.65 16.13 -0.37
N PHE A 115 -12.93 17.24 -0.21
CA PHE A 115 -13.28 18.54 -0.81
C PHE A 115 -12.77 18.67 -2.24
N VAL A 116 -11.67 17.99 -2.57
CA VAL A 116 -11.03 18.06 -3.90
C VAL A 116 -11.67 17.09 -4.89
N LEU A 117 -12.05 15.89 -4.44
CA LEU A 117 -12.61 14.81 -5.28
C LEU A 117 -13.74 15.26 -6.23
N PRO A 118 -14.73 16.07 -5.79
CA PRO A 118 -15.80 16.54 -6.67
C PRO A 118 -15.32 17.33 -7.89
N TYR A 119 -14.12 17.92 -7.82
CA TYR A 119 -13.53 18.76 -8.85
C TYR A 119 -12.52 18.02 -9.74
N LEU A 120 -12.19 16.76 -9.44
CA LEU A 120 -11.20 15.97 -10.18
C LEU A 120 -11.74 15.36 -11.50
N THR A 121 -13.01 15.60 -11.82
CA THR A 121 -13.59 15.27 -13.12
C THR A 121 -14.27 16.50 -13.71
N SER A 122 -13.80 16.96 -14.86
CA SER A 122 -14.29 18.15 -15.54
C SER A 122 -14.27 17.99 -17.07
N SER A 123 -14.59 19.03 -17.81
CA SER A 123 -14.38 19.06 -19.26
C SER A 123 -12.89 19.01 -19.65
N LYS A 124 -11.98 19.46 -18.76
CA LYS A 124 -10.53 19.57 -19.02
C LYS A 124 -9.72 18.36 -18.54
N TRP A 125 -10.14 17.68 -17.48
CA TRP A 125 -9.43 16.52 -16.90
C TRP A 125 -10.38 15.45 -16.37
N HIS A 126 -9.86 14.26 -16.09
CA HIS A 126 -10.63 13.15 -15.52
C HIS A 126 -9.76 12.22 -14.68
N ILE A 127 -10.38 11.53 -13.72
CA ILE A 127 -9.73 10.48 -12.94
C ILE A 127 -9.44 9.30 -13.87
N THR A 128 -8.21 8.80 -13.82
CA THR A 128 -7.74 7.63 -14.59
C THR A 128 -7.46 6.43 -13.71
N ASN A 129 -7.08 6.66 -12.45
CA ASN A 129 -6.86 5.61 -11.47
C ASN A 129 -7.32 6.07 -10.09
N TYR A 130 -8.00 5.20 -9.36
CA TYR A 130 -8.45 5.45 -7.99
C TYR A 130 -8.16 4.22 -7.16
N LEU A 131 -7.38 4.38 -6.10
CA LEU A 131 -7.05 3.30 -5.18
C LEU A 131 -7.50 3.65 -3.76
N GLY A 132 -8.29 2.77 -3.17
CA GLY A 132 -8.88 2.94 -1.85
C GLY A 132 -10.39 2.89 -1.88
N ASP A 133 -11.02 3.23 -0.76
CA ASP A 133 -12.45 3.51 -0.66
C ASP A 133 -12.66 4.98 -0.27
N PHE A 134 -13.90 5.42 -0.13
CA PHE A 134 -14.20 6.81 0.28
C PHE A 134 -13.71 7.16 1.68
N SER A 135 -13.53 6.16 2.55
CA SER A 135 -13.06 6.35 3.92
C SER A 135 -11.54 6.30 4.02
N HIS A 136 -10.86 5.65 3.06
CA HIS A 136 -9.42 5.41 3.04
C HIS A 136 -8.86 5.56 1.62
N ILE A 137 -8.79 6.80 1.15
CA ILE A 137 -8.19 7.14 -0.14
C ILE A 137 -6.67 6.90 -0.04
N LYS A 138 -6.10 6.11 -0.95
CA LYS A 138 -4.64 5.87 -0.98
C LYS A 138 -3.95 6.61 -2.10
N ARG A 139 -4.60 6.67 -3.28
CA ARG A 139 -4.06 7.35 -4.46
C ARG A 139 -5.19 7.72 -5.41
N VAL A 140 -5.12 8.92 -5.98
CA VAL A 140 -6.01 9.35 -7.08
C VAL A 140 -5.16 9.93 -8.20
N GLU A 141 -5.20 9.32 -9.37
CA GLU A 141 -4.48 9.78 -10.57
C GLU A 141 -5.45 10.48 -11.51
N VAL A 142 -5.09 11.68 -11.94
CA VAL A 142 -5.93 12.55 -12.77
C VAL A 142 -5.15 12.96 -14.00
N ARG A 143 -5.78 12.80 -15.17
CA ARG A 143 -5.19 13.11 -16.47
C ARG A 143 -5.87 14.28 -17.13
N HIS A 144 -5.08 15.25 -17.55
CA HIS A 144 -5.54 16.35 -18.39
C HIS A 144 -5.82 15.83 -19.81
N LYS A 145 -7.02 16.11 -20.33
CA LYS A 145 -7.54 15.49 -21.57
C LYS A 145 -6.82 15.96 -22.84
N ILE A 146 -6.29 17.19 -22.84
CA ILE A 146 -5.62 17.79 -24.01
C ILE A 146 -4.10 17.55 -23.95
N THR A 147 -3.44 18.13 -22.94
CA THR A 147 -1.98 17.99 -22.76
C THR A 147 -1.51 16.57 -22.41
N GLY A 148 -2.39 15.69 -21.95
CA GLY A 148 -2.05 14.32 -21.56
C GLY A 148 -1.30 14.19 -20.22
N VAL A 149 -0.90 15.31 -19.60
CA VAL A 149 -0.19 15.37 -18.31
C VAL A 149 -1.02 14.70 -17.21
N LYS A 150 -0.33 13.97 -16.34
CA LYS A 150 -0.90 13.24 -15.22
C LYS A 150 -0.40 13.82 -13.90
N ILE A 151 -1.30 14.03 -12.96
CA ILE A 151 -0.99 14.32 -11.55
C ILE A 151 -1.50 13.18 -10.68
N GLN A 152 -0.79 12.88 -9.59
CA GLN A 152 -1.20 11.86 -8.63
C GLN A 152 -1.30 12.44 -7.22
N PHE A 153 -2.49 12.40 -6.63
CA PHE A 153 -2.72 12.78 -5.25
C PHE A 153 -2.31 11.65 -4.33
N LEU A 154 -1.42 11.96 -3.39
CA LEU A 154 -0.85 11.05 -2.40
C LEU A 154 -0.88 11.70 -1.02
N ASP A 155 -0.88 10.87 0.02
CA ASP A 155 -0.74 11.32 1.40
C ASP A 155 0.68 11.04 1.88
N ALA A 156 1.40 12.10 2.27
CA ALA A 156 2.74 12.01 2.80
C ALA A 156 2.81 11.15 4.07
N GLU A 157 1.73 11.08 4.86
CA GLU A 157 1.68 10.26 6.07
C GLU A 157 1.77 8.76 5.75
N LEU A 158 1.43 8.31 4.53
CA LEU A 158 1.60 6.91 4.11
C LEU A 158 3.08 6.50 4.04
N PHE A 159 4.00 7.46 3.90
CA PHE A 159 5.44 7.24 3.80
C PHE A 159 6.17 7.36 5.14
N VAL A 160 5.44 7.57 6.23
CA VAL A 160 5.98 7.59 7.60
C VAL A 160 5.06 6.84 8.56
N THR A 161 5.48 6.70 9.82
CA THR A 161 4.57 6.28 10.89
C THR A 161 3.62 7.41 11.24
N LYS A 162 2.37 7.09 11.60
CA LYS A 162 1.35 8.08 11.97
C LYS A 162 1.90 9.10 12.97
N MET A 163 1.93 10.38 12.59
CA MET A 163 2.54 11.45 13.39
C MET A 163 1.99 12.83 13.00
N LYS A 164 2.20 13.84 13.85
CA LYS A 164 1.79 15.21 13.53
C LYS A 164 2.77 15.84 12.54
N LEU A 165 2.31 16.79 11.73
CA LEU A 165 3.17 17.53 10.79
C LEU A 165 4.38 18.18 11.49
N LYS A 166 4.19 18.72 12.70
CA LYS A 166 5.28 19.29 13.50
C LYS A 166 6.38 18.27 13.82
N ASP A 167 5.99 17.05 14.15
CA ASP A 167 6.92 15.95 14.46
C ASP A 167 7.58 15.44 13.18
N PHE A 168 6.83 15.35 12.07
CA PHE A 168 7.36 15.00 10.76
C PHE A 168 8.48 15.96 10.31
N VAL A 169 8.26 17.27 10.41
CA VAL A 169 9.27 18.28 10.06
C VAL A 169 10.48 18.19 10.99
N LYS A 170 10.26 17.92 12.28
CA LYS A 170 11.35 17.78 13.27
C LYS A 170 12.20 16.54 13.02
N ASP A 171 11.58 15.41 12.72
CA ASP A 171 12.25 14.11 12.65
C ASP A 171 12.93 13.89 11.28
N PHE A 172 12.33 14.40 10.20
CA PHE A 172 12.80 14.22 8.82
C PHE A 172 13.36 15.50 8.17
N GLY A 173 13.16 16.68 8.76
CA GLY A 173 13.79 17.92 8.29
C GLY A 173 15.25 18.04 8.70
N LYS A 174 15.87 19.20 8.49
CA LYS A 174 17.26 19.43 8.94
C LYS A 174 17.39 19.29 10.45
N LYS A 175 18.23 18.34 10.88
CA LYS A 175 18.79 18.37 12.23
C LYS A 175 19.69 19.59 12.32
N SER A 176 19.26 20.63 13.04
CA SER A 176 20.21 21.65 13.49
C SER A 176 21.31 20.90 14.27
N ASN A 177 22.53 20.89 13.75
CA ASN A 177 23.68 20.38 14.49
C ASN A 177 23.86 21.26 15.73
N LYS A 178 23.21 20.91 16.83
CA LYS A 178 23.60 21.38 18.16
C LYS A 178 24.88 20.62 18.55
N ARG A 179 25.99 20.96 17.90
CA ARG A 179 27.38 20.90 18.40
C ARG A 179 28.35 21.22 17.26
N SER A 180 29.22 22.19 17.57
CA SER A 180 30.45 22.60 16.87
C SER A 180 30.30 22.90 15.38
N ASP A 181 30.15 24.19 15.06
CA ASP A 181 31.13 24.86 14.20
C ASP A 181 31.17 26.35 14.59
N THR A 182 32.20 26.69 15.34
CA THR A 182 32.68 28.07 15.48
C THR A 182 33.24 28.49 14.14
N ASN A 183 32.40 29.04 13.26
CA ASN A 183 32.78 30.05 12.27
C ASN A 183 31.49 30.64 11.68
N GLY A 184 31.27 31.92 11.96
CA GLY A 184 30.01 32.60 11.74
C GLY A 184 29.62 32.71 10.28
N VAL A 185 28.57 31.99 9.90
CA VAL A 185 27.42 32.47 9.12
C VAL A 185 26.20 31.67 9.61
N VAL A 186 25.40 32.23 10.52
CA VAL A 186 24.11 31.64 10.90
C VAL A 186 23.08 32.11 9.88
N SER A 187 22.97 31.39 8.76
CA SER A 187 21.88 31.59 7.79
C SER A 187 21.00 30.35 7.76
N GLY A 188 19.81 30.47 8.37
CA GLY A 188 18.72 29.50 8.26
C GLY A 188 18.11 29.14 9.62
N LYS A 189 17.16 29.96 10.10
CA LYS A 189 16.21 29.52 11.14
C LYS A 189 15.48 28.29 10.58
N ALA A 190 15.48 27.18 11.30
CA ALA A 190 14.66 26.03 10.94
C ALA A 190 13.20 26.51 10.84
N ILE A 191 12.59 26.36 9.67
CA ILE A 191 11.21 26.79 9.45
C ILE A 191 10.32 25.82 10.25
N THR A 192 9.61 26.33 11.24
CA THR A 192 8.73 25.55 12.12
C THR A 192 7.27 25.71 11.70
N LYS A 193 6.45 24.71 12.03
CA LYS A 193 4.99 24.81 11.85
C LYS A 193 4.45 26.05 12.57
N GLY A 194 3.66 26.86 11.86
CA GLY A 194 2.98 28.03 12.42
C GLY A 194 1.83 27.66 13.37
N ILE A 195 1.19 28.68 13.96
CA ILE A 195 0.09 28.49 14.92
C ILE A 195 -1.16 29.22 14.41
N PHE A 196 -2.26 28.50 14.21
CA PHE A 196 -3.51 29.08 13.71
C PHE A 196 -4.70 28.61 14.55
N PRO A 197 -5.69 29.48 14.82
CA PRO A 197 -6.87 29.07 15.57
C PRO A 197 -7.95 28.49 14.64
N TYR A 198 -8.29 27.22 14.83
CA TYR A 198 -9.20 26.49 13.92
C TYR A 198 -10.69 26.63 14.26
N THR A 199 -11.02 27.11 15.47
CA THR A 199 -12.40 27.14 16.02
C THR A 199 -12.97 28.56 16.13
N THR A 200 -12.17 29.60 15.88
CA THR A 200 -12.59 31.00 16.10
C THR A 200 -13.68 31.47 15.13
N PHE A 201 -13.74 30.89 13.93
CA PHE A 201 -14.69 31.30 12.90
C PHE A 201 -15.30 30.11 12.16
N ASN A 202 -16.47 30.34 11.58
CA ASN A 202 -17.29 29.36 10.88
C ASN A 202 -17.87 29.97 9.60
N THR A 203 -18.76 29.26 8.91
CA THR A 203 -19.32 29.71 7.63
C THR A 203 -20.15 31.01 7.71
N THR A 204 -20.58 31.45 8.90
CA THR A 204 -21.41 32.66 9.05
C THR A 204 -20.64 33.91 9.42
N ASN A 205 -19.45 33.79 10.04
CA ASN A 205 -18.69 34.94 10.54
C ASN A 205 -17.25 35.06 10.01
N TYR A 206 -16.81 34.15 9.12
CA TYR A 206 -15.42 34.15 8.65
C TYR A 206 -14.99 35.48 8.04
N GLU A 207 -15.86 36.17 7.29
CA GLU A 207 -15.52 37.44 6.64
C GLU A 207 -15.28 38.56 7.66
N GLU A 208 -16.14 38.66 8.67
CA GLU A 208 -15.97 39.63 9.77
C GLU A 208 -14.69 39.35 10.55
N VAL A 209 -14.45 38.09 10.92
CA VAL A 209 -13.29 37.69 11.72
C VAL A 209 -11.98 37.87 10.96
N LEU A 210 -11.93 37.51 9.67
CA LEU A 210 -10.68 37.52 8.89
C LEU A 210 -10.31 38.91 8.36
N ASN A 211 -11.26 39.84 8.28
CA ASN A 211 -11.00 41.24 7.92
C ASN A 211 -10.41 42.09 9.06
N ILE A 212 -10.42 41.58 10.31
CA ILE A 212 -9.81 42.26 11.46
C ILE A 212 -8.31 42.44 11.23
N THR A 213 -7.79 43.62 11.58
CA THR A 213 -6.38 43.96 11.38
C THR A 213 -5.51 43.43 12.52
N GLU A 214 -6.05 43.36 13.72
CA GLU A 214 -5.40 42.95 14.94
C GLU A 214 -5.14 41.43 14.95
N PRO A 215 -4.01 40.97 15.53
CA PRO A 215 -3.77 39.54 15.75
C PRO A 215 -4.91 38.86 16.54
N PHE A 216 -4.96 37.53 16.47
CA PHE A 216 -5.84 36.74 17.32
C PHE A 216 -5.39 36.86 18.78
N GLU A 217 -6.33 37.08 19.68
CA GLU A 217 -6.12 37.02 21.11
C GLU A 217 -5.86 35.57 21.56
N GLN A 218 -5.08 35.38 22.61
CA GLN A 218 -4.74 34.04 23.11
C GLN A 218 -5.97 33.17 23.44
N LYS A 219 -7.07 33.79 23.90
CA LYS A 219 -8.32 33.09 24.21
C LYS A 219 -9.00 32.49 22.98
N GLU A 220 -8.76 33.05 21.80
CA GLU A 220 -9.34 32.60 20.52
C GLU A 220 -8.73 31.26 20.06
N PHE A 221 -7.61 30.81 20.64
CA PHE A 221 -6.99 29.51 20.37
C PHE A 221 -7.52 28.37 21.25
N PHE A 222 -8.61 28.59 22.00
CA PHE A 222 -9.20 27.55 22.84
C PHE A 222 -9.79 26.43 21.98
N ASN A 223 -9.37 25.20 22.26
CA ASN A 223 -9.91 24.01 21.60
C ASN A 223 -10.97 23.36 22.48
N GLU A 224 -12.23 23.41 22.05
CA GLU A 224 -13.36 22.85 22.79
C GLU A 224 -13.32 21.31 22.89
N LEU A 225 -12.75 20.63 21.89
CA LEU A 225 -12.69 19.16 21.87
C LEU A 225 -11.64 18.62 22.85
N THR A 226 -10.47 19.25 22.89
CA THR A 226 -9.37 18.82 23.78
C THR A 226 -9.39 19.54 25.13
N GLN A 227 -10.22 20.58 25.28
CA GLN A 227 -10.26 21.48 26.43
C GLN A 227 -8.89 22.13 26.72
N GLN A 228 -8.07 22.31 25.68
CA GLN A 228 -6.72 22.86 25.80
C GLN A 228 -6.68 24.34 25.42
N LYS A 229 -5.88 25.10 26.19
CA LYS A 229 -5.53 26.49 25.91
C LYS A 229 -4.13 26.55 25.31
N LEU A 230 -3.89 27.54 24.45
CA LEU A 230 -2.56 27.82 23.93
C LEU A 230 -1.63 28.30 25.06
N SER A 231 -0.43 27.73 25.14
CA SER A 231 0.56 28.14 26.16
C SER A 231 1.05 29.57 25.91
N ASN A 232 1.57 30.23 26.95
CA ASN A 232 2.12 31.58 26.80
C ASN A 232 3.33 31.62 25.86
N SER A 233 4.15 30.56 25.83
CA SER A 233 5.28 30.47 24.90
C SER A 233 4.80 30.32 23.47
N ASP A 234 3.84 29.44 23.21
CA ASP A 234 3.29 29.26 21.86
C ASP A 234 2.56 30.53 21.38
N TYR A 235 1.87 31.24 22.28
CA TYR A 235 1.27 32.53 21.94
C TYR A 235 2.32 33.60 21.62
N THR A 236 3.46 33.59 22.31
CA THR A 236 4.60 34.47 21.98
C THR A 236 5.15 34.13 20.60
N ASP A 237 5.31 32.85 20.26
CA ASP A 237 5.75 32.41 18.94
C ASP A 237 4.76 32.85 17.85
N TYR A 238 3.46 32.72 18.10
CA TYR A 238 2.41 33.25 17.22
C TYR A 238 2.54 34.77 16.99
N LEU A 239 2.77 35.56 18.04
CA LEU A 239 2.96 37.01 17.92
C LEU A 239 4.24 37.37 17.18
N LEU A 240 5.32 36.59 17.35
CA LEU A 240 6.56 36.77 16.59
C LEU A 240 6.34 36.52 15.09
N ASP A 241 5.49 35.57 14.72
CA ASP A 241 5.13 35.34 13.31
C ASP A 241 4.43 36.56 12.69
N GLN A 242 3.72 37.39 13.49
CA GLN A 242 3.04 38.61 13.04
C GLN A 242 3.99 39.78 12.74
N LEU A 243 5.28 39.66 13.05
CA LEU A 243 6.23 40.78 13.04
C LEU A 243 7.43 40.53 12.11
N ILE A 244 7.94 41.61 11.52
CA ILE A 244 9.26 41.67 10.88
C ILE A 244 10.17 42.44 11.83
N ILE A 245 11.17 41.76 12.40
CA ILE A 245 12.13 42.35 13.34
C ILE A 245 13.44 42.60 12.61
N ILE A 246 13.86 43.86 12.52
CA ILE A 246 15.15 44.26 11.95
C ILE A 246 16.18 44.31 13.06
N VAL A 247 17.31 43.63 12.87
CA VAL A 247 18.43 43.63 13.81
C VAL A 247 19.69 44.17 13.15
N ASN A 248 20.53 44.86 13.92
CA ASN A 248 21.86 45.27 13.43
C ASN A 248 22.85 44.09 13.46
N LYS A 249 24.08 44.33 12.96
CA LYS A 249 25.17 43.34 12.93
C LYS A 249 25.55 42.77 14.31
N ASN A 250 25.18 43.45 15.40
CA ASN A 250 25.44 43.02 16.78
C ASN A 250 24.23 42.30 17.41
N GLY A 251 23.17 42.02 16.64
CA GLY A 251 21.96 41.34 17.12
C GLY A 251 20.99 42.22 17.90
N LYS A 252 21.19 43.55 17.94
CA LYS A 252 20.28 44.48 18.61
C LYS A 252 19.12 44.85 17.66
N VAL A 253 17.89 44.73 18.14
CA VAL A 253 16.68 45.16 17.41
C VAL A 253 16.76 46.67 17.12
N THR A 254 16.63 47.04 15.86
CA THR A 254 16.62 48.42 15.38
C THR A 254 15.23 48.88 14.96
N ASP A 255 14.39 47.96 14.48
CA ASP A 255 13.02 48.29 14.07
C ASP A 255 12.13 47.04 14.10
N THR A 256 10.80 47.24 14.20
CA THR A 256 9.80 46.18 14.20
C THR A 256 8.57 46.63 13.42
N PHE A 257 8.24 45.89 12.35
CA PHE A 257 7.08 46.16 11.50
C PHE A 257 6.04 45.07 11.62
N LYS A 258 4.76 45.43 11.45
CA LYS A 258 3.68 44.45 11.28
C LYS A 258 3.85 43.74 9.94
N LYS A 259 3.83 42.41 9.94
CA LYS A 259 4.02 41.59 8.74
C LYS A 259 2.75 41.44 7.89
N PHE A 260 1.59 41.44 8.54
CA PHE A 260 0.29 41.15 7.92
C PHE A 260 -0.68 42.31 8.12
N ASN A 261 -1.46 42.69 7.11
CA ASN A 261 -2.40 43.79 7.25
C ASN A 261 -3.65 43.35 8.02
N ASN A 262 -4.12 42.15 7.74
CA ASN A 262 -5.30 41.54 8.36
C ASN A 262 -5.10 40.03 8.58
N ARG A 263 -6.09 39.38 9.20
CA ARG A 263 -6.06 37.95 9.47
C ARG A 263 -6.16 37.09 8.20
N TRP A 264 -6.68 37.61 7.07
CA TRP A 264 -6.59 36.96 5.76
C TRP A 264 -5.15 36.78 5.28
N ASP A 265 -4.33 37.82 5.37
CA ASP A 265 -2.91 37.77 4.99
C ASP A 265 -2.17 36.72 5.84
N TYR A 266 -2.52 36.62 7.13
CA TYR A 266 -1.97 35.59 8.01
C TYR A 266 -2.44 34.17 7.64
N LEU A 267 -3.72 33.99 7.30
CA LEU A 267 -4.24 32.70 6.82
C LEU A 267 -3.50 32.22 5.57
N GLN A 268 -3.28 33.11 4.60
CA GLN A 268 -2.50 32.79 3.41
C GLN A 268 -1.08 32.35 3.78
N TYR A 269 -0.36 33.16 4.54
CA TYR A 269 0.99 32.83 4.99
C TYR A 269 1.05 31.49 5.75
N TYR A 270 0.09 31.25 6.65
CA TYR A 270 0.01 30.03 7.45
C TYR A 270 -0.17 28.79 6.56
N ASN A 271 -1.08 28.85 5.58
CA ASN A 271 -1.32 27.74 4.65
C ASN A 271 -0.13 27.49 3.72
N GLU A 272 0.50 28.55 3.21
CA GLU A 272 1.71 28.44 2.40
C GLU A 272 2.85 27.83 3.22
N LEU A 273 3.07 28.30 4.45
CA LEU A 273 4.07 27.78 5.38
C LEU A 273 3.90 26.28 5.64
N ASP A 274 2.67 25.83 5.91
CA ASP A 274 2.36 24.40 6.12
C ASP A 274 2.77 23.53 4.92
N THR A 275 2.68 24.06 3.69
CA THR A 275 3.15 23.34 2.49
C THR A 275 4.67 23.44 2.27
N GLN A 276 5.28 24.59 2.59
CA GLN A 276 6.72 24.80 2.40
C GLN A 276 7.55 23.94 3.35
N ILE A 277 7.14 23.80 4.61
CA ILE A 277 7.87 23.01 5.62
C ILE A 277 7.92 21.52 5.29
N MET A 278 7.02 21.01 4.44
CA MET A 278 7.00 19.61 4.01
C MET A 278 8.09 19.28 2.98
N ILE A 279 8.56 20.26 2.20
CA ILE A 279 9.45 20.03 1.05
C ILE A 279 10.75 19.32 1.48
N GLU A 280 11.43 19.85 2.49
CA GLU A 280 12.73 19.30 2.92
C GLU A 280 12.61 17.90 3.55
N PRO A 281 11.66 17.63 4.47
CA PRO A 281 11.34 16.27 4.93
C PRO A 281 11.07 15.29 3.78
N ILE A 282 10.22 15.67 2.82
CA ILE A 282 9.88 14.83 1.66
C ILE A 282 11.12 14.57 0.81
N ASP A 283 11.96 15.57 0.55
CA ASP A 283 13.23 15.40 -0.16
C ASP A 283 14.15 14.40 0.54
N ASN A 284 14.20 14.44 1.86
CA ASN A 284 15.02 13.52 2.64
C ASN A 284 14.48 12.09 2.57
N LEU A 285 13.15 11.91 2.57
CA LEU A 285 12.54 10.60 2.32
C LEU A 285 12.81 10.09 0.91
N ILE A 286 12.70 10.96 -0.10
CA ILE A 286 13.02 10.62 -1.50
C ILE A 286 14.47 10.15 -1.57
N LYS A 287 15.43 10.91 -1.02
CA LYS A 287 16.85 10.55 -0.99
C LYS A 287 17.10 9.22 -0.27
N MET A 288 16.45 9.01 0.88
CA MET A 288 16.60 7.76 1.64
C MET A 288 16.15 6.53 0.84
N ASN A 289 15.05 6.63 0.12
CA ASN A 289 14.56 5.55 -0.75
C ASN A 289 15.41 5.43 -2.03
N PHE A 290 15.84 6.55 -2.60
CA PHE A 290 16.68 6.59 -3.79
C PHE A 290 18.07 5.98 -3.56
N ASN A 291 18.62 6.06 -2.33
CA ASN A 291 19.82 5.31 -1.95
C ASN A 291 19.65 3.79 -2.09
N ASN A 292 18.41 3.31 -2.16
CA ASN A 292 18.06 1.93 -2.45
C ASN A 292 17.60 1.74 -3.90
N ASP A 293 17.88 2.66 -4.82
CA ASP A 293 17.40 2.68 -6.22
C ASP A 293 15.87 2.59 -6.36
N LEU A 294 15.15 3.14 -5.37
CA LEU A 294 13.70 3.19 -5.38
C LEU A 294 13.20 4.61 -5.61
N ASP A 295 12.35 4.76 -6.62
CA ASP A 295 11.48 5.93 -6.73
C ASP A 295 10.33 5.78 -5.72
N MET A 296 10.38 6.60 -4.66
CA MET A 296 9.43 6.57 -3.56
C MET A 296 7.98 6.70 -4.02
N PHE A 297 7.68 7.55 -5.00
CA PHE A 297 6.30 7.88 -5.37
C PHE A 297 5.66 6.86 -6.34
N ASN A 298 6.44 5.91 -6.85
CA ASN A 298 5.89 4.74 -7.53
C ASN A 298 5.33 3.70 -6.55
N TYR A 299 5.64 3.82 -5.26
CA TYR A 299 5.10 3.01 -4.18
C TYR A 299 3.99 3.74 -3.43
N LEU A 300 3.17 2.99 -2.69
CA LEU A 300 1.96 3.50 -2.02
C LEU A 300 2.21 3.95 -0.58
N SER A 301 3.31 3.52 0.03
CA SER A 301 3.58 3.65 1.45
C SER A 301 5.03 3.28 1.78
N MET A 302 5.46 3.63 3.00
CA MET A 302 6.73 3.21 3.58
C MET A 302 6.89 1.67 3.57
N ALA A 303 5.83 0.93 3.89
CA ALA A 303 5.86 -0.53 3.90
C ALA A 303 6.09 -1.10 2.49
N SER A 304 5.48 -0.49 1.46
CA SER A 304 5.73 -0.90 0.08
C SER A 304 7.13 -0.52 -0.40
N CYS A 305 7.68 0.62 0.01
CA CYS A 305 9.08 0.97 -0.26
C CYS A 305 10.02 -0.05 0.40
N ALA A 306 9.80 -0.37 1.68
CA ALA A 306 10.59 -1.35 2.41
C ALA A 306 10.55 -2.75 1.76
N ASN A 307 9.39 -3.16 1.25
CA ASN A 307 9.28 -4.38 0.45
C ASN A 307 10.13 -4.30 -0.83
N GLY A 308 10.10 -3.18 -1.55
CA GLY A 308 10.96 -2.93 -2.71
C GLY A 308 12.44 -3.07 -2.35
N THR A 309 12.88 -2.43 -1.27
CA THR A 309 14.28 -2.51 -0.79
C THR A 309 14.66 -3.95 -0.48
N LYS A 310 13.79 -4.66 0.24
CA LYS A 310 13.98 -6.06 0.56
C LYS A 310 14.17 -6.89 -0.71
N TYR A 311 13.29 -6.76 -1.70
CA TYR A 311 13.40 -7.51 -2.95
C TYR A 311 14.68 -7.20 -3.71
N LYS A 312 15.10 -5.94 -3.76
CA LYS A 312 16.38 -5.54 -4.35
C LYS A 312 17.56 -6.25 -3.67
N MET A 313 17.58 -6.28 -2.33
CA MET A 313 18.63 -6.95 -1.54
C MET A 313 18.63 -8.49 -1.67
N TYR A 314 17.62 -9.10 -2.30
CA TYR A 314 17.64 -10.53 -2.63
C TYR A 314 17.99 -10.79 -4.11
N CYS A 315 18.04 -9.74 -4.94
CA CYS A 315 18.27 -9.80 -6.39
C CYS A 315 19.53 -9.03 -6.80
N ASP A 316 20.43 -8.79 -5.85
CA ASP A 316 21.66 -8.03 -5.97
C ASP A 316 22.72 -8.73 -6.86
N ASP A 317 22.65 -10.06 -7.02
CA ASP A 317 23.42 -10.84 -8.01
C ASP A 317 22.60 -11.22 -9.26
N LEU A 318 21.47 -10.56 -9.51
CA LEU A 318 20.68 -10.77 -10.73
C LEU A 318 21.47 -10.30 -11.96
N ASP A 319 21.77 -11.24 -12.85
CA ASP A 319 22.36 -11.02 -14.15
C ASP A 319 21.38 -11.44 -15.24
N LEU A 320 20.96 -10.46 -16.06
CA LEU A 320 20.02 -10.69 -17.14
C LEU A 320 20.56 -11.61 -18.23
N ASN A 321 21.87 -11.84 -18.30
CA ASN A 321 22.49 -12.75 -19.27
C ASN A 321 22.88 -14.10 -18.66
N SER A 322 22.54 -14.34 -17.39
CA SER A 322 22.80 -15.60 -16.72
C SER A 322 21.74 -16.66 -17.03
N ARG A 323 22.18 -17.91 -17.17
CA ARG A 323 21.29 -19.06 -17.34
C ARG A 323 20.83 -19.58 -15.97
N TYR A 324 19.75 -19.00 -15.45
CA TYR A 324 19.08 -19.51 -14.24
C TYR A 324 18.35 -20.81 -14.53
N THR A 325 18.59 -21.83 -13.72
CA THR A 325 17.96 -23.15 -13.86
C THR A 325 17.34 -23.56 -12.53
N ASN A 326 16.17 -24.21 -12.58
CA ASN A 326 15.53 -24.79 -11.40
C ASN A 326 15.75 -26.32 -11.39
N LYS A 327 15.61 -26.97 -10.23
CA LYS A 327 15.86 -28.42 -10.08
C LYS A 327 14.99 -29.29 -11.02
N ASP A 328 13.86 -28.77 -11.45
CA ASP A 328 12.90 -29.45 -12.32
C ASP A 328 13.08 -29.12 -13.81
N ASP A 329 14.10 -28.34 -14.19
CA ASP A 329 14.32 -27.98 -15.59
C ASP A 329 14.73 -29.22 -16.40
N SER A 330 13.89 -29.61 -17.35
CA SER A 330 14.20 -30.73 -18.27
C SER A 330 15.53 -30.56 -19.01
N ALA A 331 15.98 -29.32 -19.24
CA ALA A 331 17.26 -29.02 -19.86
C ALA A 331 18.47 -29.22 -18.93
N LEU A 332 18.26 -29.51 -17.64
CA LEU A 332 19.27 -29.97 -16.69
C LEU A 332 19.19 -31.49 -16.46
N ILE A 333 17.98 -32.06 -16.38
CA ILE A 333 17.77 -33.47 -16.03
C ILE A 333 18.19 -34.40 -17.17
N GLN A 334 17.87 -34.04 -18.42
CA GLN A 334 18.26 -34.80 -19.61
C GLN A 334 18.29 -33.87 -20.83
N PHE A 335 19.45 -33.25 -21.06
CA PHE A 335 19.61 -32.31 -22.17
C PHE A 335 19.67 -33.02 -23.52
N THR A 336 18.58 -32.93 -24.28
CA THR A 336 18.55 -33.30 -25.71
C THR A 336 18.36 -32.02 -26.53
N PRO A 337 19.39 -31.58 -27.29
CA PRO A 337 19.30 -30.35 -28.07
C PRO A 337 18.23 -30.49 -29.15
N PHE A 338 17.53 -29.39 -29.43
CA PHE A 338 16.64 -29.33 -30.58
C PHE A 338 17.45 -29.42 -31.88
N VAL A 339 17.06 -30.33 -32.77
CA VAL A 339 17.66 -30.47 -34.10
C VAL A 339 16.70 -29.87 -35.12
N LEU A 340 17.11 -28.77 -35.76
CA LEU A 340 16.32 -28.15 -36.81
C LEU A 340 16.37 -29.01 -38.08
N THR A 341 15.19 -29.41 -38.58
CA THR A 341 15.05 -30.12 -39.87
C THR A 341 14.64 -29.14 -40.97
N GLN A 342 14.96 -29.46 -42.23
CA GLN A 342 14.58 -28.63 -43.38
C GLN A 342 13.06 -28.44 -43.45
N GLU A 343 12.28 -29.50 -43.21
CA GLU A 343 10.81 -29.42 -43.21
C GLU A 343 10.29 -28.45 -42.14
N HIS A 344 10.87 -28.49 -40.93
CA HIS A 344 10.51 -27.56 -39.87
C HIS A 344 10.88 -26.12 -40.25
N TRP A 345 12.04 -25.92 -40.86
CA TRP A 345 12.51 -24.61 -41.31
C TRP A 345 11.62 -24.01 -42.39
N ASN A 346 11.27 -24.77 -43.43
CA ASN A 346 10.38 -24.31 -44.50
C ASN A 346 9.01 -23.88 -43.95
N LYS A 347 8.45 -24.65 -43.01
CA LYS A 347 7.20 -24.27 -42.31
C LYS A 347 7.37 -22.96 -41.52
N LYS A 348 8.52 -22.73 -40.89
CA LYS A 348 8.79 -21.47 -40.16
C LYS A 348 8.91 -20.29 -41.10
N VAL A 349 9.66 -20.41 -42.19
CA VAL A 349 9.81 -19.38 -43.23
C VAL A 349 8.44 -18.96 -43.79
N ALA A 350 7.59 -19.93 -44.15
CA ALA A 350 6.23 -19.66 -44.62
C ALA A 350 5.40 -18.88 -43.59
N ASN A 351 5.48 -19.26 -42.31
CA ASN A 351 4.77 -18.58 -41.22
C ASN A 351 5.28 -17.15 -40.99
N TYR A 352 6.59 -16.91 -41.10
CA TYR A 352 7.17 -15.57 -40.97
C TYR A 352 6.73 -14.65 -42.11
N ASN A 353 6.77 -15.12 -43.35
CA ASN A 353 6.29 -14.38 -44.52
C ASN A 353 4.79 -14.05 -44.44
N MET A 354 3.98 -14.99 -43.95
CA MET A 354 2.55 -14.75 -43.75
C MET A 354 2.30 -13.67 -42.68
N GLN A 355 3.04 -13.71 -41.56
CA GLN A 355 2.94 -12.70 -40.51
C GLN A 355 3.33 -11.30 -40.98
N ASP A 356 4.40 -11.20 -41.78
CA ASP A 356 4.91 -9.92 -42.28
C ASP A 356 3.99 -9.34 -43.34
N THR A 357 3.53 -10.17 -44.28
CA THR A 357 2.52 -9.79 -45.28
C THR A 357 1.24 -9.29 -44.61
N LYS A 358 0.72 -10.02 -43.61
CA LYS A 358 -0.51 -9.63 -42.89
C LYS A 358 -0.35 -8.30 -42.15
N ALA A 359 0.85 -7.98 -41.70
CA ALA A 359 1.17 -6.74 -41.01
C ALA A 359 1.60 -5.60 -41.96
N GLY A 360 1.60 -5.82 -43.28
CA GLY A 360 2.00 -4.82 -44.28
C GLY A 360 3.50 -4.50 -44.29
N ARG A 361 4.35 -5.43 -43.84
CA ARG A 361 5.81 -5.25 -43.76
C ARG A 361 6.51 -5.75 -45.04
N ASP A 362 7.67 -5.17 -45.36
CA ASP A 362 8.48 -5.63 -46.48
C ASP A 362 9.03 -7.04 -46.21
N ILE A 363 8.93 -7.92 -47.21
CA ILE A 363 9.33 -9.33 -47.16
C ILE A 363 10.50 -9.66 -48.10
N LYS A 364 11.02 -8.68 -48.86
CA LYS A 364 12.08 -8.92 -49.86
C LYS A 364 13.33 -9.57 -49.26
N ASP A 365 13.71 -9.10 -48.07
CA ASP A 365 14.92 -9.53 -47.35
C ASP A 365 14.62 -10.53 -46.23
N ASN A 366 13.41 -11.10 -46.21
CA ASN A 366 13.06 -12.13 -45.24
C ASN A 366 13.94 -13.38 -45.42
N VAL A 367 14.12 -14.09 -44.31
CA VAL A 367 14.80 -15.39 -44.31
C VAL A 367 14.16 -16.37 -45.29
N LYS A 368 15.01 -17.14 -45.97
CA LYS A 368 14.63 -18.07 -47.03
C LYS A 368 14.85 -19.51 -46.62
N GLU A 369 14.26 -20.44 -47.36
CA GLU A 369 14.44 -21.88 -47.15
C GLU A 369 15.93 -22.29 -47.26
N ASP A 370 16.67 -21.63 -48.15
CA ASP A 370 18.12 -21.83 -48.36
C ASP A 370 18.98 -21.39 -47.17
N ASP A 371 18.43 -20.61 -46.22
CA ASP A 371 19.15 -20.20 -45.02
C ASP A 371 19.21 -21.30 -43.95
N PHE A 372 18.68 -22.50 -44.25
CA PHE A 372 18.58 -23.62 -43.32
C PHE A 372 19.89 -23.96 -42.62
N GLU A 373 20.99 -24.11 -43.37
CA GLU A 373 22.29 -24.51 -42.82
C GLU A 373 22.80 -23.50 -41.78
N TYR A 374 22.63 -22.20 -42.07
CA TYR A 374 22.95 -21.11 -41.16
C TYR A 374 22.11 -21.18 -39.88
N PHE A 375 20.79 -21.31 -40.02
CA PHE A 375 19.90 -21.36 -38.86
C PHE A 375 20.03 -22.65 -38.04
N ARG A 376 20.37 -23.78 -38.68
CA ARG A 376 20.61 -25.06 -38.00
C ARG A 376 21.79 -24.96 -37.04
N ASP A 377 22.90 -24.37 -37.46
CA ASP A 377 24.10 -24.25 -36.60
C ASP A 377 23.87 -23.29 -35.42
N ILE A 378 23.30 -22.11 -35.68
CA ILE A 378 23.04 -21.13 -34.61
C ILE A 378 21.99 -21.63 -33.62
N VAL A 379 20.97 -22.37 -34.06
CA VAL A 379 19.95 -22.94 -33.15
C VAL A 379 20.54 -24.06 -32.29
N TYR A 380 21.39 -24.91 -32.88
CA TYR A 380 21.97 -26.05 -32.17
C TYR A 380 22.91 -25.60 -31.03
N LYS A 381 23.73 -24.58 -31.29
CA LYS A 381 24.67 -24.01 -30.32
C LYS A 381 24.04 -22.91 -29.46
N GLY A 382 22.99 -22.28 -29.94
CA GLY A 382 22.39 -21.09 -29.34
C GLY A 382 21.45 -21.36 -28.18
N GLN A 383 20.92 -20.25 -27.68
CA GLN A 383 19.97 -20.18 -26.59
C GLN A 383 18.97 -19.04 -26.84
N CYS A 384 17.88 -19.05 -26.09
CA CYS A 384 16.91 -17.97 -26.13
C CYS A 384 17.50 -16.69 -25.53
N TRP A 385 17.44 -15.57 -26.25
CA TRP A 385 17.94 -14.27 -25.79
C TRP A 385 17.21 -13.74 -24.54
N PHE A 386 15.95 -14.13 -24.34
CA PHE A 386 15.15 -13.65 -23.20
C PHE A 386 15.38 -14.45 -21.91
N CYS A 387 15.62 -15.76 -22.00
CA CYS A 387 15.69 -16.64 -20.83
C CYS A 387 17.00 -17.40 -20.69
N GLU A 388 17.91 -17.24 -21.66
CA GLU A 388 19.23 -17.87 -21.72
C GLU A 388 19.20 -19.41 -21.69
N VAL A 389 18.04 -20.02 -21.93
CA VAL A 389 17.86 -21.48 -22.00
C VAL A 389 18.15 -21.98 -23.40
N ARG A 390 18.97 -23.04 -23.49
CA ARG A 390 19.23 -23.78 -24.73
C ARG A 390 17.97 -24.46 -25.26
N PHE A 391 17.85 -24.56 -26.58
CA PHE A 391 16.66 -25.11 -27.22
C PHE A 391 16.58 -26.64 -27.09
N THR A 392 15.38 -27.14 -26.79
CA THR A 392 15.04 -28.56 -26.70
C THR A 392 13.70 -28.81 -27.39
N ASN A 393 13.30 -30.07 -27.57
CA ASN A 393 11.98 -30.38 -28.13
C ASN A 393 10.80 -29.86 -27.28
N LYS A 394 11.01 -29.65 -25.97
CA LYS A 394 10.02 -29.04 -25.06
C LYS A 394 10.07 -27.50 -25.09
N ASN A 395 11.17 -26.93 -25.57
CA ASN A 395 11.40 -25.48 -25.66
C ASN A 395 11.91 -25.13 -27.07
N PRO A 396 11.05 -25.23 -28.11
CA PRO A 396 11.48 -25.08 -29.49
C PRO A 396 11.87 -23.62 -29.79
N PRO A 397 12.85 -23.42 -30.69
CA PRO A 397 13.31 -22.10 -31.11
C PRO A 397 12.28 -21.41 -32.03
N THR A 398 12.31 -20.10 -32.00
CA THR A 398 11.63 -19.17 -32.90
C THR A 398 12.56 -17.99 -33.17
N LEU A 399 12.23 -17.22 -34.20
CA LEU A 399 12.91 -15.97 -34.50
C LEU A 399 12.02 -14.83 -34.06
N ASP A 400 12.54 -14.02 -33.13
CA ASP A 400 11.90 -12.81 -32.66
C ASP A 400 12.52 -11.62 -33.36
N ARG A 401 11.70 -10.64 -33.72
CA ARG A 401 12.14 -9.44 -34.45
C ARG A 401 12.71 -8.42 -33.48
N ILE A 402 13.88 -7.86 -33.80
CA ILE A 402 14.50 -6.78 -33.01
C ILE A 402 13.63 -5.53 -33.14
N ASP A 403 13.38 -5.10 -34.38
CA ASP A 403 12.40 -4.06 -34.72
C ASP A 403 11.13 -4.70 -35.28
N SER A 404 10.00 -4.48 -34.59
CA SER A 404 8.69 -4.99 -34.98
C SER A 404 8.10 -4.29 -36.21
N SER A 405 8.60 -3.12 -36.60
CA SER A 405 8.20 -2.41 -37.81
C SER A 405 8.78 -3.04 -39.10
N LEU A 406 9.85 -3.82 -38.97
CA LEU A 406 10.55 -4.48 -40.07
C LEU A 406 10.19 -5.97 -40.19
N GLY A 407 10.50 -6.55 -41.36
CA GLY A 407 10.33 -7.99 -41.64
C GLY A 407 11.37 -8.88 -40.93
N HIS A 408 11.22 -10.19 -41.06
CA HIS A 408 12.13 -11.21 -40.55
C HIS A 408 13.41 -11.35 -41.39
N SER A 409 14.23 -10.30 -41.46
CA SER A 409 15.56 -10.38 -42.09
C SER A 409 16.62 -10.94 -41.14
N LYS A 410 17.72 -11.47 -41.68
CA LYS A 410 18.82 -12.03 -40.87
C LYS A 410 19.41 -11.04 -39.86
N ASN A 411 19.40 -9.74 -40.19
CA ASN A 411 19.95 -8.69 -39.33
C ASN A 411 18.92 -8.10 -38.35
N ASN A 412 17.63 -8.41 -38.51
CA ASN A 412 16.54 -7.91 -37.67
C ASN A 412 15.97 -8.98 -36.75
N MET A 413 16.73 -10.05 -36.45
CA MET A 413 16.20 -11.17 -35.68
C MET A 413 17.15 -11.68 -34.61
N GLN A 414 16.53 -12.19 -33.55
CA GLN A 414 17.19 -12.85 -32.44
C GLN A 414 16.50 -14.18 -32.11
N LEU A 415 17.25 -15.12 -31.55
CA LEU A 415 16.73 -16.41 -31.15
C LEU A 415 15.87 -16.25 -29.89
N ALA A 416 14.63 -16.72 -29.94
CA ALA A 416 13.72 -16.73 -28.80
C ALA A 416 13.01 -18.06 -28.71
N CYS A 417 12.73 -18.58 -27.51
CA CYS A 417 11.85 -19.73 -27.41
C CYS A 417 10.38 -19.30 -27.58
N SER A 418 9.54 -20.25 -27.99
CA SER A 418 8.11 -19.98 -28.24
C SER A 418 7.42 -19.25 -27.07
N TRP A 419 7.65 -19.70 -25.83
CA TRP A 419 7.06 -19.07 -24.65
C TRP A 419 7.53 -17.62 -24.45
N CYS A 420 8.83 -17.36 -24.59
CA CYS A 420 9.38 -16.01 -24.42
C CYS A 420 8.90 -15.07 -25.52
N ASN A 421 8.83 -15.54 -26.77
CA ASN A 421 8.38 -14.76 -27.92
C ASN A 421 6.89 -14.34 -27.76
N VAL A 422 6.03 -15.29 -27.34
CA VAL A 422 4.62 -15.00 -27.01
C VAL A 422 4.53 -14.01 -25.84
N LYS A 423 5.39 -14.12 -24.83
CA LYS A 423 5.45 -13.17 -23.73
C LYS A 423 5.99 -11.80 -24.15
N ARG A 424 6.91 -11.70 -25.10
CA ARG A 424 7.33 -10.41 -25.65
C ARG A 424 6.17 -9.74 -26.39
N GLY A 425 5.59 -10.39 -27.40
CA GLY A 425 4.55 -9.76 -28.22
C GLY A 425 5.04 -8.44 -28.82
N ASN A 426 4.34 -7.33 -28.58
CA ASN A 426 4.77 -5.98 -29.01
C ASN A 426 5.38 -5.14 -27.87
N ARG A 427 5.73 -5.77 -26.75
CA ARG A 427 6.34 -5.09 -25.60
C ARG A 427 7.83 -4.86 -25.81
N ASP A 428 8.37 -3.94 -25.03
CA ASP A 428 9.80 -3.63 -24.99
C ASP A 428 10.64 -4.90 -24.69
N PRO A 429 11.67 -5.19 -25.49
CA PRO A 429 12.44 -6.43 -25.35
C PRO A 429 13.26 -6.48 -24.06
N TYR A 430 13.78 -5.34 -23.58
CA TYR A 430 14.62 -5.30 -22.37
C TYR A 430 13.80 -5.43 -21.10
N ILE A 431 12.65 -4.75 -21.02
CA ILE A 431 11.70 -4.92 -19.91
C ILE A 431 11.20 -6.37 -19.89
N THR A 432 10.87 -6.94 -21.05
CA THR A 432 10.41 -8.33 -21.14
C THR A 432 11.51 -9.30 -20.69
N LYS A 433 12.76 -9.11 -21.15
CA LYS A 433 13.92 -9.91 -20.71
C LYS A 433 14.11 -9.81 -19.20
N GLY A 434 14.04 -8.59 -18.64
CA GLY A 434 14.10 -8.33 -17.20
C GLY A 434 13.07 -9.14 -16.41
N LEU A 435 11.80 -9.08 -16.79
CA LEU A 435 10.72 -9.81 -16.11
C LEU A 435 10.86 -11.33 -16.22
N ILE A 436 11.29 -11.83 -17.38
CA ILE A 436 11.51 -13.27 -17.61
C ILE A 436 12.67 -13.78 -16.75
N GLN A 437 13.79 -13.07 -16.75
CA GLN A 437 14.99 -13.46 -15.99
C GLN A 437 14.76 -13.32 -14.49
N LEU A 438 14.05 -12.29 -14.04
CA LEU A 438 13.64 -12.17 -12.64
C LEU A 438 12.81 -13.38 -12.19
N LYS A 439 11.82 -13.80 -12.99
CA LYS A 439 11.03 -15.00 -12.67
C LYS A 439 11.92 -16.25 -12.58
N ARG A 440 12.86 -16.43 -13.51
CA ARG A 440 13.76 -17.59 -13.49
C ARG A 440 14.72 -17.55 -12.30
N TYR A 441 15.25 -16.38 -11.98
CA TYR A 441 16.10 -16.14 -10.82
C TYR A 441 15.38 -16.55 -9.52
N TYR A 442 14.13 -16.13 -9.34
CA TYR A 442 13.33 -16.47 -8.16
C TYR A 442 13.14 -17.99 -8.04
N LEU A 443 12.81 -18.66 -9.14
CA LEU A 443 12.67 -20.12 -9.17
C LEU A 443 13.99 -20.84 -8.89
N ALA A 444 15.11 -20.36 -9.43
CA ALA A 444 16.43 -20.96 -9.23
C ALA A 444 16.93 -20.82 -7.78
N LYS A 445 16.66 -19.67 -7.15
CA LYS A 445 17.06 -19.37 -5.76
C LYS A 445 16.03 -19.84 -4.72
N GLY A 446 14.85 -20.28 -5.14
CA GLY A 446 13.76 -20.68 -4.24
C GLY A 446 13.16 -19.50 -3.47
N LEU A 447 13.14 -18.31 -4.07
CA LEU A 447 12.59 -17.09 -3.45
C LEU A 447 11.06 -17.11 -3.46
N PRO A 448 10.39 -16.52 -2.45
CA PRO A 448 8.94 -16.43 -2.41
C PRO A 448 8.41 -15.59 -3.57
N MET A 449 7.40 -16.10 -4.27
CA MET A 449 6.75 -15.42 -5.39
C MET A 449 5.32 -15.01 -5.03
N PRO A 450 4.75 -13.98 -5.68
CA PRO A 450 3.33 -13.70 -5.57
C PRO A 450 2.50 -14.91 -6.02
N LEU A 451 1.42 -15.21 -5.31
CA LEU A 451 0.42 -16.18 -5.76
C LEU A 451 -0.22 -15.64 -7.04
N THR A 452 0.01 -16.33 -8.16
CA THR A 452 -0.54 -15.93 -9.47
C THR A 452 -1.90 -16.56 -9.76
N ASP A 453 -2.36 -17.47 -8.90
CA ASP A 453 -3.63 -18.15 -9.01
C ASP A 453 -4.61 -17.63 -7.94
N GLU A 454 -5.76 -17.14 -8.38
CA GLU A 454 -6.78 -16.55 -7.53
C GLU A 454 -7.40 -17.58 -6.58
N GLU A 455 -7.57 -18.83 -7.03
CA GLU A 455 -8.14 -19.88 -6.20
C GLU A 455 -7.16 -20.29 -5.09
N SER A 456 -5.87 -20.46 -5.41
CA SER A 456 -4.82 -20.67 -4.39
C SER A 456 -4.77 -19.50 -3.41
N TYR A 457 -4.92 -18.26 -3.89
CA TYR A 457 -4.99 -17.09 -3.03
C TYR A 457 -6.19 -17.16 -2.08
N HIS A 458 -7.40 -17.44 -2.57
CA HIS A 458 -8.60 -17.56 -1.74
C HIS A 458 -8.62 -18.81 -0.85
N LYS A 459 -7.84 -19.86 -1.16
CA LYS A 459 -7.63 -21.01 -0.25
C LYS A 459 -6.64 -20.67 0.87
N LEU A 460 -5.60 -19.89 0.60
CA LEU A 460 -4.59 -19.50 1.59
C LEU A 460 -5.03 -18.31 2.47
N ARG A 461 -5.80 -17.38 1.92
CA ARG A 461 -6.16 -16.09 2.55
C ARG A 461 -7.08 -16.18 3.78
N PRO A 462 -8.12 -17.05 3.85
CA PRO A 462 -9.12 -17.03 4.92
C PRO A 462 -8.53 -17.20 6.32
N ASN A 463 -7.45 -17.99 6.38
CA ASN A 463 -6.75 -18.33 7.61
C ASN A 463 -5.55 -17.41 7.89
N ILE A 464 -5.08 -16.63 6.90
CA ILE A 464 -4.12 -15.53 7.11
C ILE A 464 -4.87 -14.35 7.71
N THR A 465 -4.97 -14.32 9.03
CA THR A 465 -5.51 -13.17 9.77
C THR A 465 -4.36 -12.36 10.33
N GLY A 466 -4.41 -11.03 10.17
CA GLY A 466 -3.52 -10.14 10.92
C GLY A 466 -3.72 -10.46 12.39
N GLY A 467 -2.62 -10.72 13.10
CA GLY A 467 -2.65 -11.26 14.45
C GLY A 467 -3.66 -10.50 15.31
N LEU A 468 -4.69 -11.21 15.76
CA LEU A 468 -5.32 -10.84 17.01
C LEU A 468 -4.25 -11.04 18.07
N ALA A 469 -3.67 -9.92 18.49
CA ALA A 469 -3.39 -9.69 19.89
C ALA A 469 -4.62 -10.16 20.67
N ASN A 470 -4.69 -11.44 21.03
CA ASN A 470 -5.62 -11.94 22.03
C ASN A 470 -5.12 -11.39 23.37
N ALA A 471 -5.20 -10.08 23.54
CA ALA A 471 -5.37 -9.48 24.84
C ALA A 471 -6.74 -9.97 25.32
N PHE A 472 -6.79 -11.21 25.81
CA PHE A 472 -7.85 -11.57 26.73
C PHE A 472 -7.77 -10.52 27.82
N HIS A 473 -8.78 -9.66 27.92
CA HIS A 473 -8.96 -8.77 29.06
C HIS A 473 -9.27 -9.62 30.30
N ARG A 474 -8.31 -10.44 30.73
CA ARG A 474 -8.34 -11.14 32.00
C ARG A 474 -7.67 -10.22 33.00
N TYR A 475 -8.45 -9.77 33.97
CA TYR A 475 -7.92 -9.13 35.15
C TYR A 475 -7.28 -10.22 36.01
N ASN A 476 -5.97 -10.38 35.89
CA ASN A 476 -5.20 -11.26 36.74
C ASN A 476 -4.53 -10.42 37.83
N VAL A 477 -4.65 -10.85 39.08
CA VAL A 477 -3.98 -10.25 40.22
C VAL A 477 -2.89 -11.21 40.69
N LYS A 478 -1.69 -10.68 40.83
CA LYS A 478 -0.52 -11.42 41.33
C LYS A 478 -0.82 -11.98 42.72
N ASP A 479 -0.44 -13.24 42.93
CA ASP A 479 -0.59 -14.00 44.17
C ASP A 479 -2.05 -14.24 44.63
N GLU A 480 -3.03 -13.84 43.81
CA GLU A 480 -4.47 -14.03 44.09
C GLU A 480 -5.17 -14.87 43.02
N THR A 481 -4.85 -14.65 41.74
CA THR A 481 -5.54 -15.34 40.64
C THR A 481 -5.00 -16.74 40.44
N HIS A 482 -5.87 -17.75 40.56
CA HIS A 482 -5.54 -19.14 40.26
C HIS A 482 -5.46 -19.41 38.75
N ILE A 483 -4.63 -20.38 38.36
CA ILE A 483 -4.59 -20.87 36.99
C ILE A 483 -5.83 -21.74 36.75
N ASN A 484 -6.73 -21.22 35.92
CA ASN A 484 -7.95 -21.91 35.53
C ASN A 484 -7.72 -22.90 34.37
N LYS A 485 -8.38 -24.05 34.43
CA LYS A 485 -8.46 -25.04 33.34
C LYS A 485 -9.90 -25.46 33.06
N LEU A 486 -10.12 -25.88 31.82
CA LEU A 486 -11.33 -26.52 31.36
C LEU A 486 -11.14 -28.04 31.33
N LYS A 487 -12.20 -28.76 31.67
CA LYS A 487 -12.35 -30.20 31.41
C LYS A 487 -13.75 -30.48 30.86
N PHE A 488 -13.82 -31.44 29.97
CA PHE A 488 -15.04 -31.96 29.43
C PHE A 488 -15.47 -33.20 30.22
N GLU A 489 -16.65 -33.13 30.83
CA GLU A 489 -17.24 -34.18 31.67
C GLU A 489 -18.69 -34.43 31.25
N GLY A 490 -18.96 -35.64 30.77
CA GLY A 490 -20.28 -36.01 30.25
C GLY A 490 -20.67 -35.18 29.01
N GLN A 491 -21.55 -34.21 29.19
CA GLN A 491 -21.98 -33.27 28.15
C GLN A 491 -21.59 -31.81 28.47
N TYR A 492 -20.86 -31.58 29.56
CA TYR A 492 -20.55 -30.25 30.06
C TYR A 492 -19.06 -29.94 29.95
N VAL A 493 -18.77 -28.66 29.70
CA VAL A 493 -17.43 -28.09 29.90
C VAL A 493 -17.41 -27.47 31.28
N VAL A 494 -16.59 -28.03 32.17
CA VAL A 494 -16.42 -27.57 33.54
C VAL A 494 -15.14 -26.75 33.62
N SER A 495 -15.26 -25.54 34.14
CA SER A 495 -14.12 -24.68 34.51
C SER A 495 -13.74 -24.97 35.96
N TYR A 496 -12.45 -25.16 36.23
CA TYR A 496 -11.93 -25.42 37.57
C TYR A 496 -10.57 -24.77 37.77
N ASP A 497 -10.28 -24.39 39.00
CA ASP A 497 -9.01 -23.78 39.37
C ASP A 497 -8.01 -24.84 39.79
N LEU A 498 -6.75 -24.65 39.38
CA LEU A 498 -5.63 -25.42 39.90
C LEU A 498 -5.11 -24.78 41.19
N ASP A 499 -4.37 -25.56 41.99
CA ASP A 499 -3.68 -25.07 43.18
C ASP A 499 -2.55 -24.06 42.88
N TYR A 500 -2.26 -23.81 41.60
CA TYR A 500 -1.25 -22.86 41.16
C TYR A 500 -1.82 -21.44 41.10
N ILE A 501 -1.18 -20.52 41.82
CA ILE A 501 -1.48 -19.09 41.79
C ILE A 501 -0.51 -18.35 40.85
N MET A 502 -1.02 -17.34 40.15
CA MET A 502 -0.21 -16.52 39.25
C MET A 502 0.72 -15.60 40.05
N THR A 503 2.02 -15.89 40.07
CA THR A 503 3.00 -15.06 40.82
C THR A 503 3.60 -13.93 39.99
N HIS A 504 3.46 -13.97 38.66
CA HIS A 504 4.02 -13.01 37.72
C HIS A 504 3.09 -12.86 36.51
N ILE A 505 2.89 -11.62 36.05
CA ILE A 505 2.16 -11.33 34.81
C ILE A 505 3.19 -10.89 33.78
N CYS A 506 3.42 -11.71 32.75
CA CYS A 506 4.27 -11.36 31.62
C CYS A 506 3.39 -11.12 30.39
N GLY A 507 3.26 -9.86 29.97
CA GLY A 507 2.61 -9.52 28.72
C GLY A 507 3.56 -9.79 27.56
N TYR A 508 3.34 -10.88 26.83
CA TYR A 508 3.89 -11.05 25.49
C TYR A 508 2.80 -10.73 24.49
N ASP A 509 2.63 -9.45 24.20
CA ASP A 509 1.88 -9.02 23.03
C ASP A 509 2.60 -7.86 22.36
N PHE A 510 2.30 -7.66 21.09
CA PHE A 510 2.84 -6.69 20.13
C PHE A 510 3.94 -7.20 19.19
N ASN A 511 3.47 -7.90 18.15
CA ASN A 511 3.90 -7.77 16.74
C ASN A 511 5.10 -8.56 16.17
N SER A 512 5.67 -9.56 16.84
CA SER A 512 6.92 -10.21 16.37
C SER A 512 6.82 -11.65 15.83
N LEU A 513 5.63 -12.18 15.50
CA LEU A 513 5.55 -13.47 14.78
C LEU A 513 5.97 -13.38 13.30
N TYR A 514 5.85 -12.22 12.66
CA TYR A 514 6.23 -12.09 11.25
C TYR A 514 7.75 -12.23 11.03
N PRO A 515 8.63 -11.62 11.86
CA PRO A 515 10.07 -11.83 11.76
C PRO A 515 10.49 -13.29 11.98
N SER A 516 9.91 -14.01 12.96
CA SER A 516 10.30 -15.40 13.22
C SER A 516 9.89 -16.34 12.08
N ILE A 517 8.70 -16.16 11.52
CA ILE A 517 8.23 -16.88 10.31
C ILE A 517 9.13 -16.59 9.11
N MET A 518 9.53 -15.33 8.91
CA MET A 518 10.40 -14.94 7.79
C MET A 518 11.88 -15.30 7.99
N SER A 519 12.32 -15.46 9.25
CA SER A 519 13.71 -15.78 9.58
C SER A 519 14.08 -17.25 9.33
N GLY A 520 13.10 -18.12 9.10
CA GLY A 520 13.33 -19.57 9.00
C GLY A 520 13.96 -20.18 10.25
N ILE A 521 13.92 -19.46 11.40
CA ILE A 521 14.47 -19.91 12.66
C ILE A 521 13.75 -21.20 13.08
N PRO A 522 14.51 -22.26 13.39
CA PRO A 522 13.91 -23.51 13.83
C PRO A 522 13.25 -23.32 15.21
N HIS A 523 12.06 -23.88 15.37
CA HIS A 523 11.29 -23.91 16.60
C HIS A 523 10.95 -25.36 16.97
N ASP A 524 11.25 -25.77 18.20
CA ASP A 524 11.14 -27.17 18.65
C ASP A 524 9.71 -27.74 18.60
N PHE A 525 8.70 -26.88 18.67
CA PHE A 525 7.30 -27.27 18.50
C PHE A 525 6.94 -27.73 17.08
N ILE A 526 7.73 -27.43 16.06
CA ILE A 526 7.40 -27.69 14.65
C ILE A 526 8.06 -28.99 14.16
N LYS A 527 7.48 -30.13 14.49
CA LYS A 527 8.14 -31.43 14.23
C LYS A 527 8.09 -31.90 12.77
N TYR A 528 7.18 -31.39 11.96
CA TYR A 528 6.83 -31.96 10.64
C TYR A 528 7.55 -31.32 9.43
N THR A 529 8.34 -30.26 9.68
CA THR A 529 9.04 -29.46 8.65
C THR A 529 10.49 -29.18 9.06
N GLY A 530 11.11 -30.10 9.82
CA GLY A 530 12.48 -29.91 10.29
C GLY A 530 12.62 -28.70 11.22
N LYS A 531 11.61 -28.47 12.06
CA LYS A 531 11.54 -27.33 12.99
C LYS A 531 11.30 -25.97 12.33
N ARG A 532 11.13 -25.87 11.00
CA ARG A 532 11.00 -24.57 10.32
C ARG A 532 9.59 -24.25 9.88
N ILE A 533 9.23 -22.97 9.86
CA ILE A 533 8.01 -22.49 9.20
C ILE A 533 8.36 -22.16 7.75
N TYR A 534 7.58 -22.69 6.82
CA TYR A 534 7.69 -22.35 5.40
C TYR A 534 6.62 -21.34 5.02
N MET A 535 6.98 -20.35 4.21
CA MET A 535 6.02 -19.52 3.51
C MET A 535 5.66 -20.17 2.16
N PRO A 536 4.38 -20.11 1.74
CA PRO A 536 4.01 -20.59 0.41
C PRO A 536 4.78 -19.79 -0.65
N GLY A 537 5.48 -20.50 -1.53
CA GLY A 537 6.24 -19.91 -2.64
C GLY A 537 5.45 -19.97 -3.95
N TYR A 538 5.15 -21.18 -4.42
CA TYR A 538 4.32 -21.43 -5.61
C TYR A 538 3.61 -22.78 -5.49
N GLU A 539 2.47 -22.93 -6.18
CA GLU A 539 1.72 -24.19 -6.24
C GLU A 539 2.42 -25.17 -7.20
N LEU A 540 2.70 -26.39 -6.71
CA LEU A 540 3.28 -27.47 -7.52
C LEU A 540 2.21 -28.26 -8.25
N ASP A 541 1.12 -28.57 -7.55
CA ASP A 541 0.01 -29.38 -8.05
C ASP A 541 -1.24 -29.11 -7.20
N ARG A 542 -2.42 -29.41 -7.77
CA ARG A 542 -3.72 -29.28 -7.11
C ARG A 542 -4.52 -30.57 -7.20
N ILE A 543 -4.97 -31.08 -6.06
CA ILE A 543 -5.69 -32.35 -5.97
C ILE A 543 -7.09 -32.09 -5.42
N GLU A 544 -8.09 -32.05 -6.29
CA GLU A 544 -9.51 -31.81 -5.94
C GLU A 544 -10.19 -33.01 -5.24
N CYS A 545 -9.54 -34.18 -5.24
CA CYS A 545 -10.04 -35.40 -4.59
C CYS A 545 -11.43 -35.87 -5.07
N GLU A 546 -11.77 -35.64 -6.34
CA GLU A 546 -13.05 -36.04 -6.95
C GLU A 546 -13.17 -37.58 -7.10
N THR A 547 -12.03 -38.26 -7.25
CA THR A 547 -11.94 -39.72 -7.37
C THR A 547 -11.24 -40.34 -6.17
N ASP A 548 -11.55 -41.61 -5.86
CA ASP A 548 -10.85 -42.36 -4.81
C ASP A 548 -9.34 -42.45 -5.04
N SER A 549 -8.91 -42.50 -6.31
CA SER A 549 -7.50 -42.52 -6.67
C SER A 549 -6.80 -41.21 -6.30
N GLN A 550 -7.42 -40.05 -6.59
CA GLN A 550 -6.90 -38.74 -6.19
C GLN A 550 -6.90 -38.59 -4.66
N LYS A 551 -7.95 -39.05 -3.98
CA LYS A 551 -8.03 -39.03 -2.52
C LYS A 551 -6.92 -39.87 -1.88
N LEU A 552 -6.68 -41.08 -2.39
CA LEU A 552 -5.58 -41.93 -1.93
C LEU A 552 -4.21 -41.29 -2.21
N PHE A 553 -4.05 -40.62 -3.34
CA PHE A 553 -2.84 -39.87 -3.65
C PHE A 553 -2.61 -38.71 -2.68
N GLY A 554 -3.63 -37.89 -2.42
CA GLY A 554 -3.58 -36.82 -1.41
C GLY A 554 -3.25 -37.35 -0.01
N LEU A 555 -3.87 -38.46 0.41
CA LEU A 555 -3.58 -39.10 1.70
C LEU A 555 -2.15 -39.63 1.80
N LYS A 556 -1.57 -40.14 0.70
CA LYS A 556 -0.15 -40.55 0.68
C LYS A 556 0.79 -39.37 0.88
N ILE A 557 0.44 -38.21 0.32
CA ILE A 557 1.19 -36.97 0.58
C ILE A 557 1.04 -36.62 2.06
N ILE A 558 -0.19 -36.43 2.55
CA ILE A 558 -0.47 -36.00 3.94
C ILE A 558 0.22 -36.90 4.97
N ASN A 559 0.09 -38.23 4.81
CA ASN A 559 0.60 -39.22 5.77
C ASN A 559 2.04 -39.67 5.52
N ASN A 560 2.81 -38.96 4.69
CA ASN A 560 4.21 -39.32 4.44
C ASN A 560 5.03 -39.31 5.76
N PRO A 561 5.57 -40.45 6.21
CA PRO A 561 6.25 -40.54 7.51
C PRO A 561 7.57 -39.77 7.56
N LEU A 562 8.19 -39.48 6.40
CA LEU A 562 9.45 -38.74 6.33
C LEU A 562 9.31 -37.30 6.87
N ARG A 563 8.07 -36.78 6.99
CA ARG A 563 7.79 -35.48 7.65
C ARG A 563 8.28 -35.44 9.09
N PHE A 564 8.29 -36.57 9.77
CA PHE A 564 8.72 -36.70 11.16
C PHE A 564 10.14 -37.27 11.29
N SER A 565 10.91 -37.30 10.20
CA SER A 565 12.30 -37.76 10.24
C SER A 565 13.17 -36.81 11.06
N ASN A 566 14.23 -37.36 11.66
CA ASN A 566 15.29 -36.58 12.29
C ASN A 566 16.38 -36.14 11.30
N LYS A 567 16.32 -36.59 10.04
CA LYS A 567 17.30 -36.24 8.99
C LYS A 567 16.73 -35.18 8.04
N GLN A 568 17.38 -34.04 7.98
CA GLN A 568 16.97 -32.94 7.10
C GLN A 568 16.84 -33.36 5.63
N SER A 569 17.76 -34.18 5.13
CA SER A 569 17.75 -34.68 3.73
C SER A 569 16.52 -35.53 3.37
N GLU A 570 15.87 -36.15 4.36
CA GLU A 570 14.63 -36.91 4.15
C GLU A 570 13.42 -35.99 4.18
N ILE A 571 13.41 -35.01 5.09
CA ILE A 571 12.36 -33.97 5.18
C ILE A 571 12.33 -33.12 3.91
N ASP A 572 13.50 -32.74 3.38
CA ASP A 572 13.64 -31.92 2.17
C ASP A 572 13.08 -32.59 0.91
N ARG A 573 12.85 -33.90 0.95
CA ARG A 573 12.20 -34.66 -0.15
C ARG A 573 10.67 -34.68 -0.03
N VAL A 574 10.12 -34.19 1.08
CA VAL A 574 8.68 -34.19 1.32
C VAL A 574 8.06 -32.89 0.87
N THR A 575 7.02 -32.99 0.05
CA THR A 575 6.22 -31.85 -0.38
C THR A 575 5.42 -31.24 0.78
N VAL A 576 5.61 -29.94 1.00
CA VAL A 576 4.73 -29.13 1.87
C VAL A 576 3.38 -29.00 1.16
N PHE A 577 2.29 -29.12 1.91
CA PHE A 577 0.94 -29.08 1.36
C PHE A 577 0.04 -28.19 2.21
N VAL A 578 -1.05 -27.74 1.59
CA VAL A 578 -2.23 -27.20 2.28
C VAL A 578 -3.39 -28.11 1.89
N ALA A 579 -4.21 -28.48 2.87
CA ALA A 579 -5.33 -29.38 2.66
C ALA A 579 -6.57 -28.76 3.30
N GLU A 580 -7.67 -28.74 2.56
CA GLU A 580 -8.98 -28.40 3.09
C GLU A 580 -9.60 -29.65 3.72
N VAL A 581 -9.86 -29.61 5.03
CA VAL A 581 -10.31 -30.79 5.77
C VAL A 581 -11.60 -30.53 6.56
N LYS A 582 -12.43 -31.57 6.67
CA LYS A 582 -13.48 -31.67 7.69
C LYS A 582 -12.91 -32.45 8.86
N GLY A 583 -12.57 -31.75 9.94
CA GLY A 583 -11.87 -32.34 11.08
C GLY A 583 -12.68 -32.19 12.37
N HIS A 584 -12.50 -33.14 13.27
CA HIS A 584 -12.88 -33.00 14.67
C HIS A 584 -11.86 -33.73 15.53
N ILE A 585 -11.69 -33.25 16.76
CA ILE A 585 -10.98 -33.99 17.80
C ILE A 585 -11.90 -35.12 18.27
N ASP A 586 -11.39 -36.36 18.24
CA ASP A 586 -12.12 -37.51 18.78
C ASP A 586 -12.49 -37.27 20.25
N TYR A 587 -13.66 -37.75 20.65
CA TYR A 587 -14.20 -37.54 21.99
C TYR A 587 -13.22 -37.90 23.11
N LYS A 588 -12.45 -39.00 22.94
CA LYS A 588 -11.44 -39.46 23.91
C LYS A 588 -10.27 -38.49 24.12
N TYR A 589 -10.02 -37.59 23.17
CA TYR A 589 -8.92 -36.63 23.23
C TYR A 589 -9.40 -35.19 23.51
N ILE A 590 -10.70 -34.95 23.70
CA ILE A 590 -11.21 -33.59 23.95
C ILE A 590 -10.49 -32.94 25.12
N ASN A 591 -10.29 -33.67 26.22
CA ASN A 591 -9.61 -33.14 27.41
C ASN A 591 -8.14 -32.79 27.19
N ASP A 592 -7.47 -33.42 26.21
CA ASP A 592 -6.09 -33.10 25.85
C ASP A 592 -5.98 -31.73 25.15
N TYR A 593 -7.05 -31.31 24.45
CA TYR A 593 -7.05 -30.12 23.59
C TYR A 593 -8.02 -29.02 24.04
N ILE A 594 -8.94 -29.26 24.98
CA ILE A 594 -10.00 -28.29 25.33
C ILE A 594 -9.47 -26.95 25.85
N ASN A 595 -8.31 -26.96 26.49
CA ASN A 595 -7.64 -25.75 26.99
C ASN A 595 -6.90 -24.97 25.88
N CYS A 596 -6.55 -25.64 24.78
CA CYS A 596 -5.88 -25.04 23.63
C CYS A 596 -6.36 -25.71 22.32
N PRO A 597 -7.60 -25.41 21.87
CA PRO A 597 -8.16 -26.08 20.71
C PRO A 597 -7.35 -25.76 19.44
N PRO A 598 -7.00 -26.77 18.61
CA PRO A 598 -6.04 -26.58 17.51
C PRO A 598 -6.65 -25.95 16.24
N ILE A 599 -7.98 -25.83 16.15
CA ILE A 599 -8.64 -25.34 14.93
C ILE A 599 -8.95 -23.86 15.08
N ILE A 600 -8.27 -23.00 14.33
CA ILE A 600 -8.42 -21.53 14.42
C ILE A 600 -9.13 -21.00 13.17
N ARG A 601 -10.40 -20.62 13.25
CA ARG A 601 -11.14 -20.14 12.08
C ARG A 601 -12.05 -18.96 12.36
N LYS A 602 -12.41 -18.23 11.30
CA LYS A 602 -13.51 -17.26 11.37
C LYS A 602 -14.84 -17.99 11.51
N TYR A 603 -15.48 -17.83 12.66
CA TYR A 603 -16.78 -18.39 12.95
C TYR A 603 -17.84 -17.29 12.96
N LYS A 604 -18.84 -17.47 12.11
CA LYS A 604 -20.02 -16.61 12.03
C LYS A 604 -21.12 -17.21 12.88
N TYR A 605 -21.60 -16.45 13.87
CA TYR A 605 -22.65 -16.88 14.78
C TYR A 605 -23.63 -15.73 15.04
N LYS A 606 -24.87 -16.08 15.42
CA LYS A 606 -25.86 -15.11 15.87
C LYS A 606 -25.71 -14.88 17.37
N THR A 607 -25.84 -13.65 17.83
CA THR A 607 -25.83 -13.28 19.25
C THR A 607 -27.21 -13.51 19.89
N LEU A 608 -27.79 -14.69 19.62
CA LEU A 608 -29.02 -15.18 20.22
C LEU A 608 -28.67 -16.02 21.45
N GLU A 609 -29.50 -15.94 22.49
CA GLU A 609 -29.36 -16.72 23.72
C GLU A 609 -29.20 -18.23 23.46
N SER A 610 -29.97 -18.77 22.51
CA SER A 610 -29.89 -20.18 22.12
C SER A 610 -28.56 -20.60 21.47
N VAL A 611 -27.75 -19.65 21.03
CA VAL A 611 -26.47 -19.88 20.34
C VAL A 611 -25.28 -19.62 21.25
N ILE A 612 -25.29 -18.51 22.00
CA ILE A 612 -24.16 -18.09 22.85
C ILE A 612 -24.34 -18.46 24.33
N GLY A 613 -25.50 -19.00 24.71
CA GLY A 613 -25.86 -19.29 26.09
C GLY A 613 -26.46 -18.08 26.82
N ASP A 614 -27.19 -18.39 27.90
CA ASP A 614 -27.83 -17.44 28.80
C ASP A 614 -26.82 -16.44 29.40
N PHE A 615 -25.69 -16.95 29.92
CA PHE A 615 -24.66 -16.15 30.56
C PHE A 615 -24.09 -15.06 29.63
N MET A 616 -23.65 -15.46 28.43
CA MET A 616 -23.06 -14.51 27.47
C MET A 616 -24.11 -13.53 26.94
N HIS A 617 -25.34 -14.00 26.72
CA HIS A 617 -26.43 -13.13 26.27
C HIS A 617 -26.80 -12.09 27.32
N GLN A 618 -26.84 -12.47 28.61
CA GLN A 618 -27.10 -11.54 29.71
C GLN A 618 -25.94 -10.55 29.88
N HIS A 619 -24.69 -11.01 29.85
CA HIS A 619 -23.52 -10.13 29.88
C HIS A 619 -23.55 -9.06 28.78
N MET A 620 -23.95 -9.45 27.56
CA MET A 620 -24.11 -8.51 26.46
C MET A 620 -25.18 -7.45 26.75
N LYS A 621 -26.35 -7.85 27.29
CA LYS A 621 -27.41 -6.92 27.69
C LYS A 621 -26.93 -5.96 28.78
N ASP A 622 -26.30 -6.47 29.82
CA ASP A 622 -25.86 -5.68 30.99
C ASP A 622 -24.81 -4.63 30.60
N ASN A 623 -24.01 -4.90 29.55
CA ASN A 623 -22.97 -4.00 29.05
C ASN A 623 -23.41 -3.21 27.80
N SER A 624 -24.71 -3.15 27.51
CA SER A 624 -25.26 -2.42 26.35
C SER A 624 -24.67 -2.84 24.98
N LEU A 625 -24.24 -4.10 24.87
CA LEU A 625 -23.77 -4.70 23.62
C LEU A 625 -24.96 -5.15 22.76
N LYS A 626 -24.84 -5.05 21.43
CA LYS A 626 -25.92 -5.41 20.50
C LYS A 626 -26.15 -6.93 20.48
N THR A 627 -27.36 -7.37 20.81
CA THR A 627 -27.81 -8.77 20.70
C THR A 627 -28.69 -9.00 19.47
N GLY A 628 -28.87 -10.27 19.08
CA GLY A 628 -29.70 -10.68 17.94
C GLY A 628 -29.10 -10.49 16.53
N GLY A 629 -27.93 -9.85 16.42
CA GLY A 629 -27.19 -9.69 15.16
C GLY A 629 -26.30 -10.90 14.82
N GLU A 630 -25.73 -10.90 13.62
CA GLU A 630 -24.64 -11.80 13.26
C GLU A 630 -23.29 -11.17 13.61
N GLU A 631 -22.45 -11.91 14.34
CA GLU A 631 -21.05 -11.58 14.55
C GLU A 631 -20.16 -12.55 13.77
N ASN A 632 -18.97 -12.08 13.40
CA ASN A 632 -17.93 -12.89 12.78
C ASN A 632 -16.63 -12.71 13.55
N LYS A 633 -16.16 -13.75 14.23
CA LYS A 633 -14.95 -13.70 15.06
C LYS A 633 -13.97 -14.81 14.70
N LEU A 634 -12.68 -14.55 14.85
CA LEU A 634 -11.67 -15.61 14.85
C LEU A 634 -11.81 -16.41 16.15
N THR A 635 -12.02 -17.71 16.05
CA THR A 635 -12.34 -18.59 17.19
C THR A 635 -11.47 -19.83 17.16
N VAL A 636 -11.07 -20.30 18.35
CA VAL A 636 -10.41 -21.60 18.57
C VAL A 636 -11.48 -22.67 18.81
N LEU A 637 -11.45 -23.76 18.05
CA LEU A 637 -12.48 -24.81 18.02
C LEU A 637 -11.86 -26.20 18.14
N LEU A 638 -12.68 -27.16 18.60
CA LEU A 638 -12.35 -28.59 18.64
C LEU A 638 -12.84 -29.35 17.39
N SER A 639 -13.65 -28.70 16.55
CA SER A 639 -14.18 -29.27 15.30
C SER A 639 -14.41 -28.20 14.25
N THR A 640 -14.30 -28.57 12.98
CA THR A 640 -14.69 -27.71 11.85
C THR A 640 -16.21 -27.60 11.68
N MET A 641 -16.99 -28.32 12.51
CA MET A 641 -18.45 -28.36 12.49
C MET A 641 -19.01 -28.78 11.12
N GLY A 642 -18.38 -29.79 10.50
CA GLY A 642 -18.80 -30.33 9.20
C GLY A 642 -18.51 -29.43 8.00
N LYS A 643 -17.80 -28.31 8.17
CA LYS A 643 -17.34 -27.43 7.09
C LYS A 643 -15.88 -27.73 6.73
N TYR A 644 -15.52 -27.57 5.46
CA TYR A 644 -14.13 -27.58 5.04
C TYR A 644 -13.41 -26.33 5.58
N MET A 645 -12.13 -26.50 5.88
CA MET A 645 -11.24 -25.46 6.40
C MET A 645 -9.81 -25.69 5.93
#